data_AF-A0A542S2I7-F1
#
_entry.id   AF-A0A542S2I7-F1
#
_cell.length_a   1.000
_cell.length_b   1.000
_cell.length_c   1.000
_cell.angle_alpha   90.00
_cell.angle_beta   90.00
_cell.angle_gamma   90.00
#
_symmetry.space_group_name_H-M   'P 1'
#
loop_
_entity.id
_entity.type
_entity.pdbx_description
1 polymer ?
#
loop_
_entity_poly.entity_id
_entity_poly.type
_entity_poly.pdbx_seq_one_letter_code
_entity_poly.pdbx_strand_id
1 'polypeptide(L)'
;MTTWRRTWISGLAASLALGALAACSSDEEPASKPAGRPVVPALAQAWTSDAVRGVGNGGLLRADDVVVVESRQPESKGLVGLDAATGQERWRVPAAAVCAFPERAQDGLLVIGYKPGGKDTGSDRCPTLAAVDAATGAVVWKRRIGGVGSRSPVWDRLVAVGDSTVSVKPVVCGPMRRYDLRTGKPLERIEVVGSDGFSCDRWAVDGQWIAQLETPDFGSRSFLTLYDADTGERAFRRRFTDGDLGQILSADPLVIELSVKGHRLAWRVDPATGELIAPTGGQLPDERRSELRSLGSVDGVIVLGNGYPTPLGATTGRAAGLDPAGAPTLWSGFPESGSLVGLDTGLVVASDLMHVDGPTPTVVTRHAPDDVTDLEVLGRIEGRSVLGTVGDLLLASTETGVAAYRLPAPGKGPHVSGDVDLSWDDPAYPSEIDEDGWQDGEVRPDDVEDCPVSDETLTTLGFHRLDLPRPAGCDWVERAEPRGTDRELHIETYVGTPTKAVGDVEKATATEQAQARVKVIREKSMVAGDYDPDAPLAKREVELPGVGDEAYLVQGAGIGGRDGNVSLLVRVANVVVHVDVEVTARATDTSGSLAAYRLEDGAWAAVVEVLDAAGLEASGPAVEAPATPALRPRPDLCKVLATSSAVSGLRGKDLRLGADDQRRVAGCAWQAPDGSGDNDAVQIGMYAVPSSTLSGTPGTRLARQAFRYTAGATGYADRQAPVPGLGDQARVQGWDKTWLLRDDGVSRFWSAARVLVRDRNLGVVVFVQREGSSAAALEQQAIALARQVLATQPRL
;
A
#
# COMPACT_ATOMS: atom_id res chain seq x y z
N MET A 1 45.82 9.51 16.13
CA MET A 1 46.96 10.45 16.03
C MET A 1 46.70 11.39 14.86
N THR A 2 45.99 12.48 15.12
CA THR A 2 46.01 13.77 14.38
C THR A 2 44.99 14.65 15.10
N THR A 3 45.52 15.41 16.05
CA THR A 3 44.81 16.45 16.80
C THR A 3 44.54 17.64 15.88
N TRP A 4 43.41 18.34 16.04
CA TRP A 4 43.35 19.79 15.82
C TRP A 4 42.26 20.43 16.69
N ARG A 5 42.70 21.33 17.57
CA ARG A 5 41.91 22.20 18.43
C ARG A 5 41.51 23.46 17.67
N ARG A 6 40.31 23.99 17.91
CA ARG A 6 40.07 25.45 17.90
C ARG A 6 39.17 25.83 19.08
N THR A 7 39.78 26.53 20.03
CA THR A 7 39.20 27.40 21.05
C THR A 7 39.23 28.83 20.49
N TRP A 8 38.36 29.74 20.96
CA TRP A 8 38.38 31.24 20.97
C TRP A 8 36.91 31.72 20.79
N ILE A 9 36.30 32.72 21.45
CA ILE A 9 36.61 33.69 22.52
C ILE A 9 35.26 34.11 23.11
N SER A 10 35.18 34.26 24.43
CA SER A 10 34.11 34.96 25.16
C SER A 10 34.25 36.47 25.00
N GLY A 11 33.19 37.16 24.58
CA GLY A 11 33.11 38.62 24.53
C GLY A 11 31.93 39.13 25.35
N LEU A 12 32.20 39.48 26.61
CA LEU A 12 31.31 40.19 27.52
C LEU A 12 31.33 41.69 27.16
N ALA A 13 30.16 42.31 26.97
CA ALA A 13 30.01 43.76 27.09
C ALA A 13 28.62 44.09 27.66
N ALA A 14 28.60 44.33 28.96
CA ALA A 14 27.50 44.97 29.66
C ALA A 14 27.59 46.49 29.45
N SER A 15 26.48 47.15 29.19
CA SER A 15 26.31 48.59 29.42
C SER A 15 24.84 48.89 29.73
N LEU A 16 24.63 49.30 30.98
CA LEU A 16 23.40 49.86 31.52
C LEU A 16 22.99 51.15 30.80
N ALA A 17 21.69 51.30 30.57
CA ALA A 17 21.03 52.60 30.57
C ALA A 17 19.66 52.47 31.24
N LEU A 18 19.60 52.94 32.49
CA LEU A 18 18.40 53.21 33.26
C LEU A 18 17.87 54.60 32.87
N GLY A 19 16.57 54.71 32.64
CA GLY A 19 15.82 55.95 32.88
C GLY A 19 14.78 56.33 31.83
N ALA A 20 13.50 55.98 32.09
CA ALA A 20 12.39 56.94 32.14
C ALA A 20 11.10 56.20 32.50
N LEU A 21 10.58 56.49 33.70
CA LEU A 21 9.23 56.16 34.13
C LEU A 21 8.24 57.18 33.57
N ALA A 22 7.01 56.71 33.35
CA ALA A 22 5.74 57.44 33.33
C ALA A 22 5.33 58.18 32.03
N ALA A 23 4.59 57.46 31.18
CA ALA A 23 3.33 57.94 30.60
C ALA A 23 2.49 56.73 30.13
N CYS A 24 1.65 56.18 31.02
CA CYS A 24 0.59 55.27 30.62
C CYS A 24 -0.52 56.09 29.94
N SER A 25 -0.45 56.31 28.63
CA SER A 25 -1.66 56.56 27.83
C SER A 25 -2.27 55.20 27.53
N SER A 26 -3.49 55.00 27.98
CA SER A 26 -4.39 53.96 27.51
C SER A 26 -4.80 54.31 26.07
N ASP A 27 -3.88 54.12 25.12
CA ASP A 27 -4.24 54.08 23.71
C ASP A 27 -4.86 52.70 23.48
N GLU A 28 -6.19 52.63 23.58
CA GLU A 28 -6.98 51.52 23.06
C GLU A 28 -6.56 51.30 21.60
N GLU A 29 -5.73 50.29 21.38
CA GLU A 29 -5.33 49.84 20.06
C GLU A 29 -6.64 49.59 19.29
N PRO A 30 -6.92 50.36 18.22
CA PRO A 30 -8.23 50.34 17.58
C PRO A 30 -8.46 48.91 17.10
N ALA A 31 -9.42 48.22 17.75
CA ALA A 31 -9.75 46.84 17.47
C ALA A 31 -9.73 46.63 15.95
N SER A 32 -8.69 45.93 15.48
CA SER A 32 -8.47 45.69 14.07
C SER A 32 -9.76 45.08 13.55
N LYS A 33 -10.45 45.80 12.65
CA LYS A 33 -11.67 45.30 12.03
C LYS A 33 -11.34 43.89 11.52
N PRO A 34 -12.12 42.86 11.89
CA PRO A 34 -11.85 41.51 11.44
C PRO A 34 -11.69 41.59 9.92
N ALA A 35 -10.52 41.14 9.44
CA ALA A 35 -10.22 41.12 8.02
C ALA A 35 -11.40 40.42 7.34
N GLY A 36 -12.06 41.11 6.41
CA GLY A 36 -13.20 40.52 5.71
C GLY A 36 -12.75 39.21 5.08
N ARG A 37 -13.55 38.14 5.23
CA ARG A 37 -13.22 36.83 4.66
C ARG A 37 -12.85 36.99 3.18
N PRO A 38 -11.77 36.33 2.70
CA PRO A 38 -11.38 36.39 1.31
C PRO A 38 -12.54 35.97 0.40
N VAL A 39 -12.90 36.79 -0.58
CA VAL A 39 -13.96 36.48 -1.53
C VAL A 39 -13.35 35.82 -2.75
N VAL A 40 -13.46 34.49 -2.84
CA VAL A 40 -13.04 33.73 -4.03
C VAL A 40 -14.13 33.82 -5.10
N PRO A 41 -13.85 34.34 -6.31
CA PRO A 41 -14.85 34.44 -7.37
C PRO A 41 -15.21 33.07 -7.94
N ALA A 42 -16.45 32.92 -8.41
CA ALA A 42 -16.90 31.68 -9.03
C ALA A 42 -16.17 31.43 -10.36
N LEU A 43 -15.80 30.16 -10.62
CA LEU A 43 -15.29 29.76 -11.92
C LEU A 43 -16.37 29.95 -12.99
N ALA A 44 -15.96 30.40 -14.17
CA ALA A 44 -16.85 30.57 -15.30
C ALA A 44 -17.33 29.19 -15.79
N GLN A 45 -18.62 28.90 -15.62
CA GLN A 45 -19.23 27.70 -16.18
C GLN A 45 -19.18 27.79 -17.71
N ALA A 46 -18.46 26.85 -18.34
CA ALA A 46 -18.35 26.76 -19.79
C ALA A 46 -19.62 26.15 -20.39
N TRP A 47 -20.09 25.03 -19.83
CA TRP A 47 -21.29 24.32 -20.28
C TRP A 47 -21.81 23.34 -19.22
N THR A 48 -23.02 22.84 -19.46
CA THR A 48 -23.63 21.71 -18.75
C THR A 48 -24.13 20.69 -19.76
N SER A 49 -24.06 19.41 -19.42
CA SER A 49 -24.49 18.30 -20.26
C SER A 49 -25.30 17.31 -19.44
N ASP A 50 -26.50 16.97 -19.89
CA ASP A 50 -27.34 15.90 -19.34
C ASP A 50 -27.16 14.57 -20.09
N ALA A 51 -26.31 14.55 -21.12
CA ALA A 51 -25.98 13.36 -21.91
C ALA A 51 -25.24 12.28 -21.10
N VAL A 52 -24.56 12.70 -20.02
CA VAL A 52 -23.84 11.80 -19.12
C VAL A 52 -24.48 11.90 -17.75
N ARG A 53 -24.95 10.78 -17.22
CA ARG A 53 -25.48 10.69 -15.86
C ARG A 53 -24.89 9.52 -15.13
N GLY A 54 -24.85 9.63 -13.79
CA GLY A 54 -24.20 8.65 -12.94
C GLY A 54 -22.76 8.44 -13.41
N VAL A 55 -22.01 9.54 -13.50
CA VAL A 55 -20.62 9.49 -13.96
C VAL A 55 -19.86 8.56 -13.02
N GLY A 56 -19.27 7.53 -13.63
CA GLY A 56 -18.38 6.66 -12.89
C GLY A 56 -17.12 7.38 -12.52
N ASN A 57 -16.37 6.80 -11.59
CA ASN A 57 -14.97 7.15 -11.39
C ASN A 57 -14.10 6.63 -12.57
N GLY A 58 -14.58 6.69 -13.80
CA GLY A 58 -13.86 6.29 -15.01
C GLY A 58 -13.04 7.47 -15.52
N GLY A 59 -11.78 7.23 -15.86
CA GLY A 59 -10.82 8.27 -16.27
C GLY A 59 -11.41 9.25 -17.28
N LEU A 60 -11.34 10.53 -16.95
CA LEU A 60 -11.67 11.62 -17.86
C LEU A 60 -10.53 11.78 -18.86
N LEU A 61 -10.85 11.92 -20.13
CA LEU A 61 -9.84 12.06 -21.18
C LEU A 61 -10.20 13.19 -22.14
N ARG A 62 -9.19 13.99 -22.51
CA ARG A 62 -9.28 14.89 -23.66
C ARG A 62 -8.67 14.22 -24.88
N ALA A 63 -9.44 14.15 -25.94
CA ALA A 63 -8.93 13.87 -27.26
C ALA A 63 -9.36 15.00 -28.20
N ASP A 64 -8.41 15.90 -28.45
CA ASP A 64 -8.59 17.10 -29.25
C ASP A 64 -9.72 18.00 -28.71
N ASP A 65 -10.83 18.10 -29.44
CA ASP A 65 -12.02 18.87 -29.10
C ASP A 65 -13.15 18.00 -28.52
N VAL A 66 -12.84 16.77 -28.10
CA VAL A 66 -13.75 15.85 -27.44
C VAL A 66 -13.30 15.55 -26.01
N VAL A 67 -14.25 15.66 -25.08
CA VAL A 67 -14.14 15.20 -23.69
C VAL A 67 -14.83 13.84 -23.60
N VAL A 68 -14.11 12.81 -23.20
CA VAL A 68 -14.63 11.45 -23.08
C VAL A 68 -14.96 11.15 -21.62
N VAL A 69 -16.19 10.71 -21.37
CA VAL A 69 -16.70 10.41 -20.03
C VAL A 69 -17.40 9.05 -20.00
N GLU A 70 -17.21 8.27 -18.93
CA GLU A 70 -17.97 7.05 -18.66
C GLU A 70 -19.33 7.37 -18.03
N SER A 71 -20.42 6.95 -18.67
CA SER A 71 -21.76 6.93 -18.07
C SER A 71 -22.08 5.56 -17.50
N ARG A 72 -22.55 5.49 -16.24
CA ARG A 72 -22.98 4.24 -15.59
C ARG A 72 -24.49 4.05 -15.48
N GLN A 73 -25.28 4.99 -15.99
CA GLN A 73 -26.74 4.85 -15.95
C GLN A 73 -27.22 3.69 -16.83
N PRO A 74 -28.06 2.76 -16.34
CA PRO A 74 -28.50 1.58 -17.07
C PRO A 74 -28.96 1.82 -18.52
N GLU A 75 -29.67 2.91 -18.77
CA GLU A 75 -30.22 3.32 -20.05
C GLU A 75 -29.19 3.94 -21.00
N SER A 76 -28.06 4.41 -20.48
CA SER A 76 -27.05 5.19 -21.22
C SER A 76 -25.62 4.70 -20.98
N LYS A 77 -25.44 3.48 -20.45
CA LYS A 77 -24.12 2.94 -20.10
C LYS A 77 -23.16 2.92 -21.28
N GLY A 78 -21.93 3.36 -21.02
CA GLY A 78 -20.83 3.31 -21.98
C GLY A 78 -19.98 4.57 -21.95
N LEU A 79 -19.23 4.78 -23.03
CA LEU A 79 -18.42 5.98 -23.22
C LEU A 79 -19.17 7.01 -24.04
N VAL A 80 -19.10 8.27 -23.60
CA VAL A 80 -19.73 9.41 -24.26
C VAL A 80 -18.64 10.40 -24.64
N GLY A 81 -18.60 10.77 -25.92
CA GLY A 81 -17.78 11.88 -26.39
C GLY A 81 -18.60 13.16 -26.39
N LEU A 82 -18.21 14.11 -25.57
CA LEU A 82 -18.79 15.44 -25.49
C LEU A 82 -17.94 16.43 -26.26
N ASP A 83 -18.57 17.32 -27.01
CA ASP A 83 -17.92 18.49 -27.56
C ASP A 83 -17.32 19.35 -26.43
N ALA A 84 -16.00 19.56 -26.45
CA ALA A 84 -15.30 20.26 -25.37
C ALA A 84 -15.74 21.72 -25.21
N ALA A 85 -16.26 22.36 -26.25
CA ALA A 85 -16.67 23.76 -26.22
C ALA A 85 -18.12 23.94 -25.74
N THR A 86 -19.00 22.98 -26.02
CA THR A 86 -20.46 23.12 -25.84
C THR A 86 -21.06 22.09 -24.88
N GLY A 87 -20.35 21.01 -24.56
CA GLY A 87 -20.85 19.91 -23.74
C GLY A 87 -21.88 19.01 -24.46
N GLN A 88 -22.15 19.24 -25.75
CA GLN A 88 -23.11 18.42 -26.50
C GLN A 88 -22.52 17.04 -26.81
N GLU A 89 -23.34 16.00 -26.69
CA GLU A 89 -22.95 14.66 -27.13
C GLU A 89 -22.67 14.66 -28.64
N ARG A 90 -21.44 14.29 -29.00
CA ARG A 90 -21.05 14.04 -30.40
C ARG A 90 -21.26 12.59 -30.77
N TRP A 91 -20.93 11.68 -29.85
CA TRP A 91 -21.00 10.25 -30.09
C TRP A 91 -21.10 9.47 -28.79
N ARG A 92 -21.49 8.20 -28.94
CA ARG A 92 -21.57 7.23 -27.84
C ARG A 92 -21.14 5.84 -28.28
N VAL A 93 -20.36 5.18 -27.44
CA VAL A 93 -20.00 3.77 -27.57
C VAL A 93 -20.71 2.98 -26.47
N PRO A 94 -21.79 2.22 -26.81
CA PRO A 94 -22.54 1.45 -25.82
C PRO A 94 -21.68 0.33 -25.21
N ALA A 95 -21.60 0.31 -23.88
CA ALA A 95 -20.91 -0.74 -23.13
C ALA A 95 -21.66 -1.05 -21.83
N ALA A 96 -21.73 -2.33 -21.46
CA ALA A 96 -22.29 -2.73 -20.17
C ALA A 96 -21.37 -2.32 -19.00
N ALA A 97 -20.06 -2.27 -19.26
CA ALA A 97 -19.01 -1.81 -18.35
C ALA A 97 -17.75 -1.45 -19.16
N VAL A 98 -16.97 -0.48 -18.67
CA VAL A 98 -15.61 -0.20 -19.12
C VAL A 98 -14.68 -0.65 -17.99
N CYS A 99 -13.78 -1.61 -18.26
CA CYS A 99 -12.94 -2.22 -17.22
C CYS A 99 -11.45 -1.83 -17.34
N ALA A 100 -11.06 -1.15 -18.41
CA ALA A 100 -9.75 -0.55 -18.56
C ALA A 100 -9.92 0.90 -18.99
N PHE A 101 -9.09 1.80 -18.44
CA PHE A 101 -9.17 3.21 -18.76
C PHE A 101 -8.96 3.44 -20.26
N PRO A 102 -9.67 4.41 -20.85
CA PRO A 102 -9.38 4.84 -22.21
C PRO A 102 -7.95 5.40 -22.27
N GLU A 103 -7.09 4.73 -23.01
CA GLU A 103 -5.73 5.22 -23.29
C GLU A 103 -5.72 5.95 -24.63
N ARG A 104 -5.17 7.17 -24.65
CA ARG A 104 -5.05 7.97 -25.88
C ARG A 104 -3.84 7.52 -26.67
N ALA A 105 -4.05 7.22 -27.94
CA ALA A 105 -2.99 7.03 -28.92
C ALA A 105 -2.70 8.34 -29.67
N GLN A 106 -1.49 8.49 -30.22
CA GLN A 106 -1.07 9.70 -30.94
C GLN A 106 -1.95 10.00 -32.17
N ASP A 107 -2.49 8.97 -32.83
CA ASP A 107 -3.30 9.09 -34.06
C ASP A 107 -4.78 9.50 -33.81
N GLY A 108 -5.11 10.03 -32.64
CA GLY A 108 -6.51 10.36 -32.30
C GLY A 108 -7.39 9.15 -32.05
N LEU A 109 -6.77 8.00 -31.75
CA LEU A 109 -7.47 6.77 -31.35
C LEU A 109 -7.54 6.66 -29.82
N LEU A 110 -8.61 6.05 -29.34
CA LEU A 110 -8.82 5.65 -27.96
C LEU A 110 -8.84 4.14 -27.89
N VAL A 111 -8.02 3.57 -27.02
CA VAL A 111 -8.04 2.13 -26.77
C VAL A 111 -8.83 1.85 -25.51
N ILE A 112 -9.84 0.99 -25.62
CA ILE A 112 -10.77 0.71 -24.52
C ILE A 112 -10.94 -0.79 -24.28
N GLY A 113 -10.90 -1.20 -23.02
CA GLY A 113 -11.32 -2.52 -22.56
C GLY A 113 -12.76 -2.46 -22.06
N TYR A 114 -13.69 -3.13 -22.75
CA TYR A 114 -15.12 -3.02 -22.44
C TYR A 114 -15.88 -4.35 -22.50
N LYS A 115 -17.02 -4.37 -21.82
CA LYS A 115 -18.03 -5.44 -21.87
C LYS A 115 -19.13 -5.01 -22.83
N PRO A 116 -19.33 -5.68 -23.98
CA PRO A 116 -20.43 -5.35 -24.88
C PRO A 116 -21.78 -5.55 -24.18
N GLY A 117 -22.81 -4.80 -24.60
CA GLY A 117 -24.15 -4.84 -24.00
C GLY A 117 -24.72 -6.26 -23.87
N GLY A 118 -25.30 -6.58 -22.71
CA GLY A 118 -25.86 -7.90 -22.40
C GLY A 118 -26.19 -8.06 -20.91
N LYS A 119 -26.77 -9.20 -20.51
CA LYS A 119 -26.99 -9.51 -19.08
C LYS A 119 -25.65 -9.47 -18.35
N ASP A 120 -25.62 -8.79 -17.23
CA ASP A 120 -24.44 -8.83 -16.37
C ASP A 120 -24.19 -10.28 -15.94
N THR A 121 -23.08 -10.83 -16.42
CA THR A 121 -22.65 -12.18 -16.09
C THR A 121 -22.03 -12.27 -14.69
N GLY A 122 -21.97 -11.16 -13.95
CA GLY A 122 -21.30 -11.06 -12.65
C GLY A 122 -19.77 -11.16 -12.74
N SER A 123 -19.23 -11.30 -13.96
CA SER A 123 -17.79 -11.24 -14.24
C SER A 123 -17.37 -9.80 -14.50
N ASP A 124 -16.37 -9.35 -13.74
CA ASP A 124 -15.74 -8.03 -13.84
C ASP A 124 -14.66 -7.96 -14.92
N ARG A 125 -14.58 -8.98 -15.77
CA ARG A 125 -13.65 -9.04 -16.88
C ARG A 125 -14.29 -8.41 -18.11
N CYS A 126 -13.55 -7.54 -18.77
CA CYS A 126 -13.88 -7.01 -20.08
C CYS A 126 -13.35 -7.93 -21.17
N PRO A 127 -14.20 -8.70 -21.87
CA PRO A 127 -13.75 -9.67 -22.85
C PRO A 127 -13.31 -9.03 -24.18
N THR A 128 -13.50 -7.71 -24.35
CA THR A 128 -13.32 -7.01 -25.63
C THR A 128 -12.36 -5.84 -25.49
N LEU A 129 -11.42 -5.75 -26.42
CA LEU A 129 -10.59 -4.58 -26.70
C LEU A 129 -11.11 -3.89 -27.95
N ALA A 130 -11.13 -2.57 -27.99
CA ALA A 130 -11.41 -1.81 -29.21
C ALA A 130 -10.51 -0.58 -29.32
N ALA A 131 -10.17 -0.21 -30.55
CA ALA A 131 -9.75 1.15 -30.86
C ALA A 131 -10.93 1.93 -31.42
N VAL A 132 -11.12 3.14 -30.91
CA VAL A 132 -12.22 4.03 -31.22
C VAL A 132 -11.62 5.34 -31.71
N ASP A 133 -12.08 5.85 -32.84
CA ASP A 133 -11.76 7.20 -33.29
C ASP A 133 -12.31 8.22 -32.29
N ALA A 134 -11.45 9.03 -31.70
CA ALA A 134 -11.84 9.88 -30.58
C ALA A 134 -12.77 11.03 -31.00
N ALA A 135 -12.65 11.51 -32.25
CA ALA A 135 -13.46 12.60 -32.77
C ALA A 135 -14.90 12.16 -33.05
N THR A 136 -15.09 10.92 -33.53
CA THR A 136 -16.37 10.42 -34.06
C THR A 136 -17.00 9.29 -33.26
N GLY A 137 -16.26 8.66 -32.35
CA GLY A 137 -16.71 7.47 -31.63
C GLY A 137 -16.78 6.21 -32.51
N ALA A 138 -16.30 6.28 -33.75
CA ALA A 138 -16.32 5.15 -34.66
C ALA A 138 -15.35 4.06 -34.19
N VAL A 139 -15.85 2.84 -34.00
CA VAL A 139 -14.98 1.69 -33.68
C VAL A 139 -14.18 1.32 -34.92
N VAL A 140 -12.88 1.61 -34.91
CA VAL A 140 -11.95 1.29 -36.00
C VAL A 140 -11.75 -0.22 -36.07
N TRP A 141 -11.52 -0.85 -34.92
CA TRP A 141 -11.48 -2.29 -34.80
C TRP A 141 -11.89 -2.76 -33.40
N LYS A 142 -12.27 -4.03 -33.31
CA LYS A 142 -12.56 -4.71 -32.04
C LYS A 142 -11.99 -6.13 -32.03
N ARG A 143 -11.58 -6.61 -30.86
CA ARG A 143 -11.02 -7.94 -30.63
C ARG A 143 -11.52 -8.55 -29.33
N ARG A 144 -11.76 -9.85 -29.35
CA ARG A 144 -12.04 -10.63 -28.15
C ARG A 144 -10.71 -11.09 -27.55
N ILE A 145 -10.44 -10.74 -26.30
CA ILE A 145 -9.14 -10.91 -25.64
C ILE A 145 -9.21 -11.86 -24.42
N GLY A 146 -10.30 -12.62 -24.26
CA GLY A 146 -10.46 -13.57 -23.14
C GLY A 146 -10.71 -12.92 -21.77
N GLY A 147 -10.54 -11.61 -21.66
CA GLY A 147 -10.79 -10.82 -20.45
C GLY A 147 -9.59 -9.93 -20.12
N VAL A 148 -9.82 -8.64 -19.90
CA VAL A 148 -8.97 -7.73 -19.13
C VAL A 148 -9.75 -7.26 -17.92
N GLY A 149 -9.09 -7.06 -16.80
CA GLY A 149 -9.72 -6.60 -15.56
C GLY A 149 -9.95 -7.73 -14.56
N SER A 150 -9.85 -7.36 -13.30
CA SER A 150 -10.21 -8.12 -12.11
C SER A 150 -11.03 -7.17 -11.23
N ARG A 151 -11.93 -7.71 -10.41
CA ARG A 151 -12.64 -6.92 -9.38
C ARG A 151 -11.69 -6.35 -8.33
N SER A 152 -10.45 -6.83 -8.31
CA SER A 152 -9.39 -6.30 -7.46
C SER A 152 -8.81 -5.05 -8.15
N PRO A 153 -8.98 -3.87 -7.56
CA PRO A 153 -8.40 -2.63 -8.09
C PRO A 153 -6.88 -2.54 -8.00
N VAL A 154 -6.26 -3.51 -7.33
CA VAL A 154 -4.81 -3.65 -7.12
C VAL A 154 -4.06 -4.01 -8.41
N TRP A 155 -4.75 -4.33 -9.51
CA TRP A 155 -4.09 -4.68 -10.76
C TRP A 155 -3.89 -3.46 -11.65
N ASP A 156 -2.61 -3.09 -11.80
CA ASP A 156 -1.92 -2.14 -12.68
C ASP A 156 -2.61 -1.75 -14.00
N ARG A 157 -2.07 -0.74 -14.70
CA ARG A 157 -2.35 -0.49 -16.13
C ARG A 157 -2.32 -1.81 -16.91
N LEU A 158 -3.51 -2.32 -17.25
CA LEU A 158 -3.66 -3.61 -17.96
C LEU A 158 -3.49 -3.48 -19.48
N VAL A 159 -3.61 -2.25 -19.96
CA VAL A 159 -3.49 -1.87 -21.35
C VAL A 159 -2.44 -0.76 -21.41
N ALA A 160 -1.45 -0.91 -22.28
CA ALA A 160 -0.55 0.16 -22.66
C ALA A 160 -0.64 0.38 -24.16
N VAL A 161 -0.52 1.64 -24.57
CA VAL A 161 -0.58 2.07 -25.96
C VAL A 161 0.77 2.66 -26.32
N GLY A 162 1.50 1.97 -27.19
CA GLY A 162 2.69 2.49 -27.84
C GLY A 162 2.32 3.32 -29.08
N ASP A 163 3.32 3.67 -29.89
CA ASP A 163 3.10 4.48 -31.09
C ASP A 163 2.35 3.71 -32.18
N SER A 164 2.53 2.39 -32.22
CA SER A 164 1.98 1.50 -33.25
C SER A 164 1.29 0.26 -32.68
N THR A 165 1.30 0.09 -31.36
CA THR A 165 0.86 -1.14 -30.71
C THR A 165 -0.03 -0.91 -29.50
N VAL A 166 -0.82 -1.95 -29.20
CA VAL A 166 -1.56 -2.09 -27.95
C VAL A 166 -1.10 -3.35 -27.26
N SER A 167 -0.57 -3.19 -26.05
CA SER A 167 -0.11 -4.29 -25.20
C SER A 167 -1.12 -4.55 -24.10
N VAL A 168 -1.44 -5.82 -23.88
CA VAL A 168 -2.50 -6.25 -22.96
C VAL A 168 -2.00 -7.33 -22.01
N LYS A 169 -1.97 -6.99 -20.72
CA LYS A 169 -1.62 -7.90 -19.63
C LYS A 169 -2.72 -8.95 -19.42
N PRO A 170 -2.37 -10.24 -19.29
CA PRO A 170 -3.35 -11.27 -18.94
C PRO A 170 -3.82 -11.13 -17.49
N VAL A 171 -5.05 -11.55 -17.20
CA VAL A 171 -5.68 -11.39 -15.87
C VAL A 171 -5.10 -12.29 -14.78
N VAL A 172 -4.49 -13.42 -15.15
CA VAL A 172 -4.00 -14.40 -14.17
C VAL A 172 -2.53 -14.69 -14.43
N CYS A 173 -2.23 -15.49 -15.46
CA CYS A 173 -0.88 -15.82 -15.90
C CYS A 173 -0.89 -15.98 -17.42
N GLY A 174 0.29 -15.97 -18.05
CA GLY A 174 0.44 -16.17 -19.48
C GLY A 174 1.11 -15.00 -20.21
N PRO A 175 1.18 -15.08 -21.54
CA PRO A 175 1.97 -14.16 -22.35
C PRO A 175 1.33 -12.78 -22.45
N MET A 176 2.17 -11.76 -22.58
CA MET A 176 1.75 -10.40 -22.93
C MET A 176 1.24 -10.40 -24.37
N ARG A 177 -0.01 -9.99 -24.57
CA ARG A 177 -0.63 -9.95 -25.91
C ARG A 177 -0.41 -8.59 -26.54
N ARG A 178 -0.08 -8.60 -27.82
CA ARG A 178 0.19 -7.38 -28.59
C ARG A 178 -0.71 -7.33 -29.82
N TYR A 179 -1.18 -6.14 -30.14
CA TYR A 179 -2.03 -5.87 -31.29
C TYR A 179 -1.50 -4.63 -32.01
N ASP A 180 -1.56 -4.65 -33.34
CA ASP A 180 -1.35 -3.46 -34.15
C ASP A 180 -2.44 -2.42 -33.83
N LEU A 181 -2.02 -1.21 -33.45
CA LEU A 181 -2.90 -0.14 -32.96
C LEU A 181 -3.94 0.29 -34.00
N ARG A 182 -3.62 0.24 -35.29
CA ARG A 182 -4.51 0.75 -36.35
C ARG A 182 -5.48 -0.31 -36.87
N THR A 183 -5.09 -1.57 -36.88
CA THR A 183 -5.84 -2.68 -37.50
C THR A 183 -6.39 -3.69 -36.49
N GLY A 184 -5.89 -3.67 -35.26
CA GLY A 184 -6.14 -4.67 -34.24
C GLY A 184 -5.59 -6.05 -34.62
N LYS A 185 -4.74 -6.16 -35.64
CA LYS A 185 -4.14 -7.44 -36.05
C LYS A 185 -3.24 -7.92 -34.89
N PRO A 186 -3.39 -9.18 -34.44
CA PRO A 186 -2.48 -9.74 -33.45
C PRO A 186 -1.03 -9.68 -33.94
N LEU A 187 -0.13 -9.24 -33.07
CA LEU A 187 1.31 -9.27 -33.27
C LEU A 187 1.92 -10.46 -32.50
N GLU A 188 3.22 -10.62 -32.64
CA GLU A 188 3.96 -11.59 -31.84
C GLU A 188 3.81 -11.27 -30.35
N ARG A 189 3.41 -12.28 -29.58
CA ARG A 189 3.22 -12.19 -28.13
C ARG A 189 4.57 -12.31 -27.43
N ILE A 190 4.70 -11.67 -26.27
CA ILE A 190 5.88 -11.86 -25.43
C ILE A 190 5.57 -13.00 -24.48
N GLU A 191 6.33 -14.08 -24.60
CA GLU A 191 6.13 -15.31 -23.84
C GLU A 191 6.58 -15.16 -22.38
N VAL A 192 5.92 -15.91 -21.50
CA VAL A 192 6.40 -16.11 -20.14
C VAL A 192 7.64 -17.00 -20.13
N VAL A 193 8.52 -16.79 -19.16
CA VAL A 193 9.76 -17.58 -19.04
C VAL A 193 9.53 -18.78 -18.13
N GLY A 194 9.35 -19.95 -18.75
CA GLY A 194 9.12 -21.23 -18.09
C GLY A 194 8.79 -22.30 -19.11
N SER A 195 8.98 -23.57 -18.77
CA SER A 195 8.84 -24.67 -19.73
C SER A 195 7.41 -25.17 -19.93
N ASP A 196 6.46 -24.71 -19.13
CA ASP A 196 5.13 -25.32 -19.06
C ASP A 196 3.98 -24.40 -19.55
N GLY A 197 4.27 -23.15 -19.88
CA GLY A 197 3.27 -22.16 -20.34
C GLY A 197 2.40 -21.61 -19.22
N PHE A 198 2.68 -21.96 -17.98
CA PHE A 198 1.84 -21.68 -16.81
C PHE A 198 2.46 -20.65 -15.86
N SER A 199 3.66 -20.15 -16.17
CA SER A 199 4.35 -19.21 -15.30
C SER A 199 3.62 -17.87 -15.18
N CYS A 200 3.58 -17.35 -13.96
CA CYS A 200 2.91 -16.11 -13.58
C CYS A 200 3.94 -14.99 -13.45
N ASP A 201 4.68 -14.74 -14.54
CA ASP A 201 5.59 -13.61 -14.59
C ASP A 201 4.84 -12.31 -14.25
N ARG A 202 5.52 -11.42 -13.52
CA ARG A 202 4.97 -10.10 -13.28
C ARG A 202 5.24 -9.22 -14.49
N TRP A 203 4.24 -8.41 -14.82
CA TRP A 203 4.27 -7.49 -15.95
C TRP A 203 3.92 -6.09 -15.48
N ALA A 204 4.69 -5.11 -15.93
CA ALA A 204 4.37 -3.70 -15.86
C ALA A 204 4.41 -3.13 -17.28
N VAL A 205 3.44 -2.27 -17.62
CA VAL A 205 3.35 -1.69 -18.96
C VAL A 205 3.04 -0.20 -18.86
N ASP A 206 3.75 0.60 -19.65
CA ASP A 206 3.46 2.02 -19.82
C ASP A 206 4.05 2.53 -21.14
N GLY A 207 3.22 3.18 -21.95
CA GLY A 207 3.59 3.69 -23.27
C GLY A 207 4.35 2.67 -24.13
N GLN A 208 5.60 3.01 -24.47
CA GLN A 208 6.51 2.22 -25.30
C GLN A 208 7.20 1.05 -24.56
N TRP A 209 6.98 0.88 -23.25
CA TRP A 209 7.74 -0.08 -22.45
C TRP A 209 6.89 -1.19 -21.85
N ILE A 210 7.43 -2.41 -21.88
CA ILE A 210 6.91 -3.58 -21.19
C ILE A 210 8.03 -4.14 -20.32
N ALA A 211 7.89 -4.05 -19.01
CA ALA A 211 8.79 -4.71 -18.06
C ALA A 211 8.20 -6.06 -17.64
N GLN A 212 9.07 -7.08 -17.62
CA GLN A 212 8.77 -8.44 -17.19
C GLN A 212 9.74 -8.81 -16.08
N LEU A 213 9.21 -9.25 -14.94
CA LEU A 213 9.99 -10.01 -13.99
C LEU A 213 9.81 -11.49 -14.32
N GLU A 214 10.80 -12.04 -15.02
CA GLU A 214 10.89 -13.47 -15.30
C GLU A 214 11.11 -14.19 -13.98
N THR A 215 10.08 -14.82 -13.44
CA THR A 215 10.16 -15.64 -12.24
C THR A 215 10.00 -17.08 -12.65
N PRO A 216 11.08 -17.89 -12.77
CA PRO A 216 10.87 -19.34 -12.77
C PRO A 216 10.11 -19.65 -11.48
N ASP A 217 8.99 -20.35 -11.57
CA ASP A 217 7.93 -20.38 -10.54
C ASP A 217 8.47 -20.61 -9.12
N PHE A 218 9.60 -21.32 -8.99
CA PHE A 218 10.33 -21.49 -7.73
C PHE A 218 11.87 -21.37 -7.86
N GLY A 219 12.38 -20.83 -8.97
CA GLY A 219 13.82 -20.76 -9.24
C GLY A 219 14.52 -19.55 -8.60
N SER A 220 15.78 -19.74 -8.21
CA SER A 220 16.67 -18.68 -7.66
C SER A 220 17.22 -17.70 -8.71
N ARG A 221 16.70 -17.75 -9.94
CA ARG A 221 17.20 -17.00 -11.09
C ARG A 221 16.08 -16.20 -11.71
N SER A 222 15.67 -15.15 -11.01
CA SER A 222 14.76 -14.17 -11.60
C SER A 222 15.54 -13.19 -12.48
N PHE A 223 14.93 -12.75 -13.57
CA PHE A 223 15.49 -11.75 -14.47
C PHE A 223 14.49 -10.61 -14.62
N LEU A 224 15.00 -9.37 -14.59
CA LEU A 224 14.24 -8.22 -15.04
C LEU A 224 14.54 -8.04 -16.52
N THR A 225 13.50 -8.03 -17.33
CA THR A 225 13.57 -7.91 -18.78
C THR A 225 12.68 -6.76 -19.22
N LEU A 226 13.20 -5.93 -20.13
CA LEU A 226 12.46 -4.83 -20.72
C LEU A 226 12.31 -5.10 -22.21
N TYR A 227 11.10 -4.88 -22.72
CA TYR A 227 10.79 -4.93 -24.13
C TYR A 227 10.28 -3.59 -24.60
N ASP A 228 10.65 -3.25 -25.82
CA ASP A 228 10.00 -2.20 -26.59
C ASP A 228 8.62 -2.71 -27.03
N ALA A 229 7.56 -1.98 -26.67
CA ALA A 229 6.19 -2.39 -26.87
C ALA A 229 5.80 -2.45 -28.35
N ASP A 230 6.43 -1.64 -29.20
CA ASP A 230 6.10 -1.47 -30.61
C ASP A 230 6.73 -2.52 -31.51
N THR A 231 7.98 -2.85 -31.24
CA THR A 231 8.72 -3.90 -31.95
C THR A 231 8.52 -5.27 -31.30
N GLY A 232 8.39 -5.31 -29.97
CA GLY A 232 8.47 -6.55 -29.18
C GLY A 232 9.89 -7.04 -28.97
N GLU A 233 10.88 -6.27 -29.43
CA GLU A 233 12.28 -6.59 -29.23
C GLU A 233 12.66 -6.33 -27.79
N ARG A 234 13.56 -7.19 -27.29
CA ARG A 234 14.06 -7.10 -25.93
C ARG A 234 15.14 -6.03 -25.86
N ALA A 235 14.87 -4.96 -25.12
CA ALA A 235 15.83 -3.87 -24.87
C ALA A 235 16.97 -4.33 -23.96
N PHE A 236 16.65 -4.94 -22.81
CA PHE A 236 17.64 -5.58 -21.94
C PHE A 236 17.08 -6.83 -21.24
N ARG A 237 17.99 -7.65 -20.72
CA ARG A 237 17.70 -8.74 -19.77
C ARG A 237 18.81 -8.82 -18.73
N ARG A 238 18.48 -8.53 -17.48
CA ARG A 238 19.44 -8.55 -16.38
C ARG A 238 19.03 -9.53 -15.29
N ARG A 239 20.01 -10.09 -14.61
CA ARG A 239 19.75 -10.88 -13.41
C ARG A 239 19.18 -9.96 -12.33
N PHE A 240 18.09 -10.37 -11.70
CA PHE A 240 17.41 -9.60 -10.68
C PHE A 240 16.88 -10.55 -9.61
N THR A 241 17.72 -10.88 -8.62
CA THR A 241 17.41 -11.87 -7.58
C THR A 241 16.82 -11.22 -6.34
N ASP A 242 15.84 -11.88 -5.72
CA ASP A 242 15.20 -11.44 -4.47
C ASP A 242 14.60 -10.03 -4.60
N GLY A 243 14.00 -9.77 -5.75
CA GLY A 243 13.27 -8.56 -6.01
C GLY A 243 11.91 -8.84 -6.62
N ASP A 244 11.08 -7.81 -6.62
CA ASP A 244 9.73 -7.83 -7.16
C ASP A 244 9.57 -6.68 -8.16
N LEU A 245 8.60 -6.82 -9.05
CA LEU A 245 8.24 -5.79 -10.03
C LEU A 245 6.85 -5.27 -9.70
N GLY A 246 6.76 -3.95 -9.46
CA GLY A 246 5.51 -3.23 -9.35
C GLY A 246 5.06 -2.72 -10.73
N GLN A 247 5.01 -1.40 -10.88
CA GLN A 247 4.58 -0.71 -12.11
C GLN A 247 5.72 0.09 -12.78
N ILE A 248 5.48 0.55 -14.01
CA ILE A 248 6.29 1.60 -14.63
C ILE A 248 5.67 2.94 -14.24
N LEU A 249 6.42 3.77 -13.53
CA LEU A 249 5.95 5.06 -13.01
C LEU A 249 6.07 6.18 -14.04
N SER A 250 7.09 6.11 -14.89
CA SER A 250 7.27 6.96 -16.06
C SER A 250 7.99 6.19 -17.17
N ALA A 251 7.55 6.37 -18.41
CA ALA A 251 8.19 5.81 -19.59
C ALA A 251 9.37 6.67 -20.11
N ASP A 252 9.41 7.96 -19.78
CA ASP A 252 10.48 8.89 -20.16
C ASP A 252 10.66 10.01 -19.11
N PRO A 253 11.76 10.03 -18.34
CA PRO A 253 12.76 8.96 -18.26
C PRO A 253 12.13 7.67 -17.70
N LEU A 254 12.72 6.52 -18.03
CA LEU A 254 12.23 5.24 -17.52
C LEU A 254 12.44 5.14 -16.01
N VAL A 255 11.34 5.17 -15.26
CA VAL A 255 11.30 4.96 -13.81
C VAL A 255 10.41 3.76 -13.52
N ILE A 256 10.99 2.73 -12.92
CA ILE A 256 10.30 1.47 -12.61
C ILE A 256 10.25 1.31 -11.10
N GLU A 257 9.07 0.97 -10.62
CA GLU A 257 8.87 0.54 -9.25
C GLU A 257 9.38 -0.89 -9.07
N LEU A 258 10.41 -1.05 -8.24
CA LEU A 258 11.04 -2.34 -7.99
C LEU A 258 11.17 -2.55 -6.48
N SER A 259 10.85 -3.77 -6.02
CA SER A 259 11.34 -4.23 -4.73
C SER A 259 12.75 -4.75 -4.92
N VAL A 260 13.75 -4.09 -4.33
CA VAL A 260 15.13 -4.55 -4.34
C VAL A 260 15.45 -5.00 -2.94
N LYS A 261 15.65 -6.31 -2.74
CA LYS A 261 16.01 -6.86 -1.42
C LYS A 261 14.97 -6.46 -0.38
N GLY A 262 13.70 -6.84 -0.58
CA GLY A 262 12.67 -6.39 0.35
C GLY A 262 12.04 -5.05 0.00
N HIS A 263 12.86 -4.05 -0.26
CA HIS A 263 12.43 -2.65 -0.18
C HIS A 263 11.87 -2.13 -1.51
N ARG A 264 10.63 -1.64 -1.47
CA ARG A 264 9.90 -1.08 -2.63
C ARG A 264 10.35 0.36 -2.88
N LEU A 265 10.96 0.61 -4.03
CA LEU A 265 11.55 1.90 -4.39
C LEU A 265 11.24 2.22 -5.86
N ALA A 266 11.14 3.50 -6.19
CA ALA A 266 11.12 3.96 -7.57
C ALA A 266 12.56 4.03 -8.08
N TRP A 267 12.93 3.27 -9.10
CA TRP A 267 14.29 3.27 -9.66
C TRP A 267 14.31 3.88 -11.04
N ARG A 268 15.22 4.83 -11.26
CA ARG A 268 15.59 5.21 -12.62
C ARG A 268 16.37 4.07 -13.27
N VAL A 269 15.90 3.59 -14.41
CA VAL A 269 16.48 2.47 -15.14
C VAL A 269 16.97 2.95 -16.49
N ASP A 270 18.22 2.63 -16.84
CA ASP A 270 18.70 2.83 -18.21
C ASP A 270 18.08 1.77 -19.14
N PRO A 271 17.23 2.15 -20.11
CA PRO A 271 16.58 1.18 -21.00
C PRO A 271 17.56 0.41 -21.90
N ALA A 272 18.79 0.91 -22.12
CA ALA A 272 19.76 0.24 -22.98
C ALA A 272 20.53 -0.89 -22.25
N THR A 273 20.82 -0.69 -20.97
CA THR A 273 21.67 -1.61 -20.18
C THR A 273 20.88 -2.35 -19.09
N GLY A 274 19.74 -1.80 -18.70
CA GLY A 274 18.98 -2.18 -17.52
C GLY A 274 19.63 -1.74 -16.22
N GLU A 275 20.70 -0.93 -16.22
CA GLU A 275 21.35 -0.43 -15.00
C GLU A 275 20.36 0.33 -14.10
N LEU A 276 20.39 0.05 -12.78
CA LEU A 276 19.62 0.83 -11.82
C LEU A 276 20.52 1.99 -11.38
N ILE A 277 20.15 3.22 -11.71
CA ILE A 277 21.02 4.38 -11.51
C ILE A 277 20.95 4.85 -10.05
N ALA A 278 19.80 5.38 -9.64
CA ALA A 278 19.51 5.80 -8.29
C ALA A 278 18.03 5.58 -8.00
N PRO A 279 17.66 5.28 -6.73
CA PRO A 279 16.28 5.37 -6.32
C PRO A 279 15.85 6.85 -6.32
N THR A 280 14.61 7.09 -6.72
CA THR A 280 13.94 8.38 -6.66
C THR A 280 13.02 8.38 -5.44
N GLY A 281 13.21 9.34 -4.54
CA GLY A 281 12.43 9.46 -3.32
C GLY A 281 12.72 8.41 -2.24
N GLY A 282 11.86 8.41 -1.22
CA GLY A 282 11.88 7.43 -0.13
C GLY A 282 11.30 6.08 -0.53
N GLN A 283 11.34 5.14 0.42
CA GLN A 283 10.63 3.86 0.29
C GLN A 283 9.14 4.10 0.10
N LEU A 284 8.56 3.38 -0.87
CA LEU A 284 7.15 3.46 -1.21
C LEU A 284 6.33 2.58 -0.24
N PRO A 285 5.14 3.05 0.18
CA PRO A 285 4.29 2.30 1.12
C PRO A 285 3.79 0.97 0.52
N ASP A 286 3.26 0.09 1.37
CA ASP A 286 2.84 -1.26 0.96
C ASP A 286 1.60 -1.23 0.05
N GLU A 287 1.57 -2.07 -1.00
CA GLU A 287 0.40 -2.16 -1.91
C GLU A 287 -0.89 -2.60 -1.21
N ARG A 288 -0.79 -3.34 -0.09
CA ARG A 288 -1.98 -3.82 0.64
C ARG A 288 -2.68 -2.67 1.37
N ARG A 289 -1.91 -1.67 1.82
CA ARG A 289 -2.42 -0.50 2.56
C ARG A 289 -2.58 0.73 1.66
N SER A 290 -1.85 0.78 0.54
CA SER A 290 -1.82 1.90 -0.37
C SER A 290 -1.84 1.45 -1.82
N GLU A 291 -2.93 1.74 -2.55
CA GLU A 291 -2.98 1.59 -4.00
C GLU A 291 -2.18 2.73 -4.65
N LEU A 292 -0.87 2.71 -4.44
CA LEU A 292 0.04 3.66 -5.04
C LEU A 292 0.02 3.49 -6.56
N ARG A 293 -0.32 4.56 -7.28
CA ARG A 293 -0.36 4.55 -8.73
C ARG A 293 0.32 5.79 -9.29
N SER A 294 0.97 5.63 -10.45
CA SER A 294 1.36 6.79 -11.25
C SER A 294 0.13 7.50 -11.78
N LEU A 295 -0.05 8.75 -11.37
CA LEU A 295 -1.06 9.66 -11.92
C LEU A 295 -0.58 10.29 -13.23
N GLY A 296 0.72 10.21 -13.51
CA GLY A 296 1.39 10.81 -14.66
C GLY A 296 2.60 11.65 -14.23
N SER A 297 3.07 12.48 -15.15
CA SER A 297 4.13 13.44 -14.89
C SER A 297 3.71 14.84 -15.34
N VAL A 298 4.06 15.86 -14.56
CA VAL A 298 3.82 17.27 -14.88
C VAL A 298 5.10 18.06 -14.60
N ASP A 299 5.57 18.82 -15.59
CA ASP A 299 6.83 19.58 -15.55
C ASP A 299 8.04 18.78 -15.06
N GLY A 300 8.11 17.51 -15.44
CA GLY A 300 9.20 16.60 -15.08
C GLY A 300 9.05 15.93 -13.71
N VAL A 301 8.05 16.29 -12.90
CA VAL A 301 7.75 15.62 -11.62
C VAL A 301 6.82 14.44 -11.87
N ILE A 302 7.20 13.26 -11.37
CA ILE A 302 6.32 12.08 -11.37
C ILE A 302 5.38 12.20 -10.19
N VAL A 303 4.07 12.14 -10.43
CA VAL A 303 3.06 12.27 -9.39
C VAL A 303 2.45 10.92 -9.07
N LEU A 304 2.53 10.53 -7.80
CA LEU A 304 1.98 9.29 -7.28
C LEU A 304 0.77 9.59 -6.42
N GLY A 305 -0.35 8.90 -6.63
CA GLY A 305 -1.53 9.01 -5.78
C GLY A 305 -1.69 7.81 -4.86
N ASN A 306 -2.14 8.00 -3.62
CA ASN A 306 -2.54 6.95 -2.69
C ASN A 306 -4.08 6.83 -2.63
N GLY A 307 -4.61 5.61 -2.51
CA GLY A 307 -6.03 5.35 -2.22
C GLY A 307 -6.81 4.65 -3.34
N TYR A 308 -8.04 4.24 -2.99
CA TYR A 308 -8.96 3.45 -3.83
C TYR A 308 -9.07 3.99 -5.28
N PRO A 309 -9.37 3.12 -6.26
CA PRO A 309 -9.22 3.32 -7.70
C PRO A 309 -10.26 4.30 -8.24
N THR A 310 -10.08 5.59 -7.99
CA THR A 310 -10.85 6.62 -8.68
C THR A 310 -9.83 7.52 -9.35
N PRO A 311 -9.57 7.38 -10.65
CA PRO A 311 -8.60 8.22 -11.37
C PRO A 311 -9.21 9.60 -11.57
N LEU A 312 -9.32 10.34 -10.46
CA LEU A 312 -9.84 11.71 -10.32
C LEU A 312 -11.32 11.85 -9.91
N GLY A 313 -12.02 10.77 -9.55
CA GLY A 313 -13.39 10.83 -9.02
C GLY A 313 -13.47 10.95 -7.49
N ALA A 314 -13.77 12.16 -7.00
CA ALA A 314 -14.24 12.56 -5.66
C ALA A 314 -13.45 12.22 -4.37
N THR A 315 -12.26 11.60 -4.42
CA THR A 315 -11.16 11.77 -3.45
C THR A 315 -9.97 10.92 -3.88
N THR A 316 -9.02 11.49 -4.65
CA THR A 316 -7.67 10.92 -4.57
C THR A 316 -7.20 11.15 -3.15
N GLY A 317 -6.76 10.09 -2.47
CA GLY A 317 -6.04 10.27 -1.23
C GLY A 317 -4.74 11.07 -1.48
N ARG A 318 -4.06 11.35 -0.38
CA ARG A 318 -2.73 11.97 -0.35
C ARG A 318 -1.84 11.47 -1.50
N ALA A 319 -1.17 12.38 -2.17
CA ALA A 319 -0.25 12.15 -3.27
C ALA A 319 1.19 12.49 -2.85
N ALA A 320 2.15 12.08 -3.68
CA ALA A 320 3.55 12.40 -3.55
C ALA A 320 4.16 12.79 -4.90
N GLY A 321 5.09 13.76 -4.86
CA GLY A 321 5.88 14.21 -6.00
C GLY A 321 7.28 13.64 -5.96
N LEU A 322 7.70 13.06 -7.07
CA LEU A 322 8.99 12.40 -7.23
C LEU A 322 9.82 13.10 -8.32
N ASP A 323 11.06 13.46 -8.00
CA ASP A 323 12.02 13.93 -8.99
C ASP A 323 12.70 12.75 -9.71
N PRO A 324 12.46 12.52 -11.01
CA PRO A 324 13.07 11.42 -11.74
C PRO A 324 14.60 11.51 -11.83
N ALA A 325 15.23 12.64 -11.47
CA ALA A 325 16.68 12.76 -11.39
C ALA A 325 17.31 12.06 -10.18
N GLY A 326 16.51 11.57 -9.22
CA GLY A 326 16.97 10.82 -8.05
C GLY A 326 17.12 11.66 -6.78
N ALA A 327 16.38 12.76 -6.67
CA ALA A 327 16.31 13.55 -5.43
C ALA A 327 15.41 12.87 -4.38
N PRO A 328 15.43 13.35 -3.12
CA PRO A 328 14.40 13.01 -2.14
C PRO A 328 12.99 13.28 -2.68
N THR A 329 11.99 12.66 -2.06
CA THR A 329 10.58 12.96 -2.35
C THR A 329 10.38 14.47 -2.23
N LEU A 330 9.87 15.12 -3.29
CA LEU A 330 9.71 16.58 -3.31
C LEU A 330 8.67 17.04 -2.30
N TRP A 331 7.58 16.28 -2.23
CA TRP A 331 6.49 16.45 -1.27
C TRP A 331 5.72 15.14 -1.16
N SER A 332 5.09 14.90 -0.03
CA SER A 332 4.24 13.74 0.24
C SER A 332 3.08 14.16 1.13
N GLY A 333 1.98 13.42 1.09
CA GLY A 333 0.83 13.75 1.93
C GLY A 333 -0.13 14.76 1.31
N PHE A 334 0.09 15.18 0.06
CA PHE A 334 -0.59 16.31 -0.55
C PHE A 334 -1.77 15.91 -1.46
N PRO A 335 -2.91 16.60 -1.48
CA PRO A 335 -3.25 17.65 -0.53
C PRO A 335 -3.63 17.01 0.81
N GLU A 336 -3.38 17.71 1.92
CA GLU A 336 -3.83 17.22 3.23
C GLU A 336 -5.36 17.32 3.34
N SER A 337 -5.92 18.38 2.76
CA SER A 337 -7.36 18.62 2.65
C SER A 337 -7.81 18.80 1.19
N GLY A 338 -8.96 18.23 0.85
CA GLY A 338 -9.51 18.28 -0.51
C GLY A 338 -9.12 17.09 -1.38
N SER A 339 -8.98 17.31 -2.68
CA SER A 339 -8.74 16.25 -3.67
C SER A 339 -7.89 16.75 -4.82
N LEU A 340 -6.86 15.99 -5.18
CA LEU A 340 -6.10 16.19 -6.41
C LEU A 340 -6.97 15.73 -7.59
N VAL A 341 -7.40 16.68 -8.41
CA VAL A 341 -8.37 16.48 -9.49
C VAL A 341 -7.75 16.59 -10.88
N GLY A 342 -6.45 16.90 -10.99
CA GLY A 342 -5.81 17.07 -12.30
C GLY A 342 -4.31 17.29 -12.28
N LEU A 343 -3.64 16.93 -13.37
CA LEU A 343 -2.21 17.13 -13.63
C LEU A 343 -1.96 17.92 -14.94
N ASP A 344 -2.70 18.99 -15.18
CA ASP A 344 -2.58 19.78 -16.43
C ASP A 344 -1.30 20.66 -16.41
N THR A 345 -1.45 21.98 -16.29
CA THR A 345 -0.35 22.95 -16.18
C THR A 345 0.13 23.13 -14.74
N GLY A 346 0.13 22.04 -13.98
CA GLY A 346 0.36 21.99 -12.53
C GLY A 346 -0.57 20.99 -11.86
N LEU A 347 -0.57 20.99 -10.53
CA LEU A 347 -1.42 20.12 -9.71
C LEU A 347 -2.72 20.85 -9.39
N VAL A 348 -3.84 20.39 -9.94
CA VAL A 348 -5.14 21.03 -9.69
C VAL A 348 -5.82 20.35 -8.51
N VAL A 349 -6.11 21.12 -7.46
CA VAL A 349 -6.73 20.64 -6.23
C VAL A 349 -8.11 21.28 -6.08
N ALA A 350 -9.08 20.49 -5.63
CA ALA A 350 -10.43 20.94 -5.30
C ALA A 350 -10.74 20.64 -3.84
N SER A 351 -11.11 21.68 -3.09
CA SER A 351 -11.19 21.58 -1.64
C SER A 351 -12.41 22.28 -1.11
N ASP A 352 -13.16 21.53 -0.31
CA ASP A 352 -14.41 22.01 0.25
C ASP A 352 -14.12 22.95 1.41
N LEU A 353 -14.55 24.21 1.28
CA LEU A 353 -14.55 25.13 2.41
C LEU A 353 -15.67 24.71 3.35
N MET A 354 -15.31 24.18 4.51
CA MET A 354 -16.28 23.88 5.56
C MET A 354 -17.08 25.15 5.89
N HIS A 355 -18.40 25.06 5.78
CA HIS A 355 -19.34 26.08 6.21
C HIS A 355 -20.27 25.46 7.24
N VAL A 356 -20.45 26.15 8.37
CA VAL A 356 -21.37 25.74 9.44
C VAL A 356 -22.82 25.79 8.96
N ASP A 357 -23.13 26.65 7.97
CA ASP A 357 -24.47 26.84 7.43
C ASP A 357 -24.46 26.94 5.89
N GLY A 358 -24.91 25.89 5.19
CA GLY A 358 -25.16 25.89 3.74
C GLY A 358 -24.28 24.94 2.91
N PRO A 359 -24.50 24.86 1.58
CA PRO A 359 -23.64 24.07 0.70
C PRO A 359 -22.22 24.64 0.72
N THR A 360 -21.25 23.80 1.04
CA THR A 360 -19.83 24.15 1.08
C THR A 360 -19.35 24.50 -0.34
N PRO A 361 -18.87 25.73 -0.59
CA PRO A 361 -18.23 26.03 -1.85
C PRO A 361 -16.91 25.26 -1.94
N THR A 362 -16.64 24.67 -3.09
CA THR A 362 -15.36 24.01 -3.37
C THR A 362 -14.44 25.04 -4.00
N VAL A 363 -13.34 25.37 -3.34
CA VAL A 363 -12.27 26.21 -3.90
C VAL A 363 -11.36 25.34 -4.75
N VAL A 364 -10.96 25.88 -5.89
CA VAL A 364 -10.09 25.20 -6.84
C VAL A 364 -8.78 25.97 -6.93
N THR A 365 -7.68 25.27 -6.75
CA THR A 365 -6.32 25.80 -6.78
C THR A 365 -5.46 25.04 -7.78
N ARG A 366 -4.41 25.69 -8.28
CA ARG A 366 -3.32 25.09 -9.03
C ARG A 366 -2.05 25.25 -8.21
N HIS A 367 -1.32 24.17 -8.00
CA HIS A 367 -0.05 24.18 -7.27
C HIS A 367 1.10 23.88 -8.24
N ALA A 368 2.26 24.46 -7.96
CA ALA A 368 3.48 24.10 -8.68
C ALA A 368 3.88 22.66 -8.32
N PRO A 369 4.31 21.86 -9.31
CA PRO A 369 4.61 20.46 -9.07
C PRO A 369 5.93 20.23 -8.32
N ASP A 370 6.85 21.20 -8.32
CA ASP A 370 8.11 21.18 -7.59
C ASP A 370 8.01 21.80 -6.19
N ASP A 371 7.02 22.65 -5.95
CA ASP A 371 6.70 23.25 -4.65
C ASP A 371 5.18 23.38 -4.48
N VAL A 372 4.56 22.44 -3.77
CA VAL A 372 3.10 22.43 -3.55
C VAL A 372 2.62 23.60 -2.68
N THR A 373 3.51 24.34 -2.03
CA THR A 373 3.14 25.55 -1.28
C THR A 373 2.97 26.77 -2.19
N ASP A 374 3.60 26.76 -3.38
CA ASP A 374 3.37 27.76 -4.41
C ASP A 374 2.05 27.43 -5.14
N LEU A 375 1.04 28.25 -4.88
CA LEU A 375 -0.31 28.01 -5.39
C LEU A 375 -0.96 29.24 -5.97
N GLU A 376 -1.86 28.97 -6.91
CA GLU A 376 -2.71 29.94 -7.58
C GLU A 376 -4.18 29.56 -7.33
N VAL A 377 -4.94 30.46 -6.71
CA VAL A 377 -6.40 30.29 -6.62
C VAL A 377 -7.01 30.46 -8.00
N LEU A 378 -7.72 29.45 -8.49
CA LEU A 378 -8.37 29.46 -9.80
C LEU A 378 -9.80 30.01 -9.71
N GLY A 379 -10.50 29.71 -8.62
CA GLY A 379 -11.86 30.17 -8.35
C GLY A 379 -12.62 29.19 -7.45
N ARG A 380 -13.95 29.34 -7.38
CA ARG A 380 -14.83 28.41 -6.63
C ARG A 380 -15.96 27.83 -7.49
N ILE A 381 -16.46 26.66 -7.09
CA ILE A 381 -17.72 26.08 -7.59
C ILE A 381 -18.66 25.79 -6.41
N GLU A 382 -19.95 25.61 -6.69
CA GLU A 382 -20.97 25.43 -5.64
C GLU A 382 -21.50 23.99 -5.62
N GLY A 383 -21.31 23.28 -4.50
CA GLY A 383 -22.06 22.08 -4.12
C GLY A 383 -22.00 20.91 -5.12
N ARG A 384 -20.86 20.67 -5.76
CA ARG A 384 -20.69 19.64 -6.81
C ARG A 384 -19.47 18.78 -6.54
N SER A 385 -19.60 17.46 -6.71
CA SER A 385 -18.45 16.56 -6.65
C SER A 385 -17.60 16.77 -7.90
N VAL A 386 -16.33 17.14 -7.71
CA VAL A 386 -15.39 17.30 -8.81
C VAL A 386 -15.03 15.92 -9.38
N LEU A 387 -15.06 15.83 -10.70
CA LEU A 387 -14.78 14.61 -11.46
C LEU A 387 -13.34 14.57 -12.00
N GLY A 388 -12.72 15.74 -12.17
CA GLY A 388 -11.34 15.88 -12.63
C GLY A 388 -11.14 17.00 -13.66
N THR A 389 -9.92 17.17 -14.16
CA THR A 389 -9.57 18.17 -15.18
C THR A 389 -9.30 17.55 -16.55
N VAL A 390 -9.62 18.29 -17.61
CA VAL A 390 -9.46 17.87 -19.01
C VAL A 390 -8.98 19.07 -19.85
N GLY A 391 -7.66 19.28 -19.90
CA GLY A 391 -7.07 20.52 -20.40
C GLY A 391 -7.52 21.72 -19.56
N ASP A 392 -8.02 22.78 -20.21
CA ASP A 392 -8.53 24.00 -19.54
C ASP A 392 -9.90 23.86 -18.86
N LEU A 393 -10.44 22.65 -18.73
CA LEU A 393 -11.76 22.41 -18.15
C LEU A 393 -11.66 21.62 -16.85
N LEU A 394 -12.38 22.08 -15.83
CA LEU A 394 -12.72 21.32 -14.64
C LEU A 394 -14.12 20.75 -14.80
N LEU A 395 -14.26 19.43 -14.69
CA LEU A 395 -15.56 18.76 -14.74
C LEU A 395 -16.07 18.47 -13.34
N ALA A 396 -17.36 18.73 -13.11
CA ALA A 396 -18.03 18.40 -11.86
C ALA A 396 -19.38 17.75 -12.14
N SER A 397 -19.78 16.81 -11.28
CA SER A 397 -21.09 16.18 -11.37
C SER A 397 -22.19 17.19 -11.01
N THR A 398 -23.36 17.02 -11.60
CA THR A 398 -24.58 17.74 -11.23
C THR A 398 -25.69 16.74 -10.98
N GLU A 399 -26.82 17.19 -10.41
CA GLU A 399 -28.00 16.33 -10.22
C GLU A 399 -28.49 15.68 -11.53
N THR A 400 -28.31 16.39 -12.66
CA THR A 400 -28.86 15.99 -13.95
C THR A 400 -27.81 15.54 -14.97
N GLY A 401 -26.52 15.71 -14.66
CA GLY A 401 -25.41 15.24 -15.48
C GLY A 401 -24.04 15.78 -15.08
N VAL A 402 -23.39 16.54 -15.97
CA VAL A 402 -22.03 17.08 -15.81
C VAL A 402 -22.00 18.56 -16.13
N ALA A 403 -21.19 19.32 -15.41
CA ALA A 403 -20.83 20.69 -15.75
C ALA A 403 -19.34 20.82 -15.99
N ALA A 404 -18.96 21.69 -16.92
CA ALA A 404 -17.58 22.09 -17.12
C ALA A 404 -17.38 23.55 -16.72
N TYR A 405 -16.24 23.82 -16.10
CA TYR A 405 -15.81 25.14 -15.69
C TYR A 405 -14.47 25.44 -16.34
N ARG A 406 -14.28 26.65 -16.87
CA ARG A 406 -13.01 27.04 -17.47
C ARG A 406 -12.00 27.39 -16.39
N LEU A 407 -10.87 26.71 -16.41
CA LEU A 407 -9.72 27.03 -15.57
C LEU A 407 -8.96 28.22 -16.19
N PRO A 408 -8.57 29.23 -15.40
CA PRO A 408 -7.66 30.27 -15.86
C PRO A 408 -6.33 29.69 -16.33
N ALA A 409 -5.72 30.30 -17.34
CA ALA A 409 -4.33 29.98 -17.71
C ALA A 409 -3.38 30.25 -16.53
N PRO A 410 -2.20 29.60 -16.47
CA PRO A 410 -1.21 29.84 -15.42
C PRO A 410 -0.89 31.34 -15.23
N GLY A 411 -0.94 31.80 -13.98
CA GLY A 411 -0.73 33.20 -13.60
C GLY A 411 -1.85 34.16 -14.01
N LYS A 412 -3.04 33.65 -14.32
CA LYS A 412 -4.25 34.42 -14.67
C LYS A 412 -5.43 34.15 -13.73
N GLY A 413 -5.18 33.47 -12.63
CA GLY A 413 -6.11 33.32 -11.53
C GLY A 413 -6.54 34.67 -10.97
N PRO A 414 -7.74 34.76 -10.38
CA PRO A 414 -8.20 35.96 -9.71
C PRO A 414 -7.23 36.39 -8.61
N HIS A 415 -7.00 37.70 -8.49
CA HIS A 415 -6.37 38.25 -7.29
C HIS A 415 -7.36 38.15 -6.14
N VAL A 416 -7.07 37.32 -5.14
CA VAL A 416 -7.86 37.22 -3.92
C VAL A 416 -7.27 38.17 -2.88
N SER A 417 -8.07 39.12 -2.39
CA SER A 417 -7.61 40.09 -1.41
C SER A 417 -7.51 39.45 -0.02
N GLY A 418 -6.30 39.41 0.52
CA GLY A 418 -5.97 38.74 1.79
C GLY A 418 -5.36 37.37 1.53
N ASP A 419 -4.54 36.91 2.48
CA ASP A 419 -4.07 35.53 2.49
C ASP A 419 -5.32 34.66 2.62
N VAL A 420 -5.65 33.93 1.54
CA VAL A 420 -6.63 32.88 1.67
C VAL A 420 -5.93 31.84 2.52
N ASP A 421 -6.27 31.84 3.81
CA ASP A 421 -5.81 30.86 4.77
C ASP A 421 -6.49 29.51 4.45
N LEU A 422 -6.10 28.99 3.28
CA LEU A 422 -6.17 27.60 2.92
C LEU A 422 -4.83 27.07 3.42
N SER A 423 -4.62 27.03 4.72
CA SER A 423 -3.53 26.23 5.27
C SER A 423 -3.84 24.81 4.83
N TRP A 424 -3.22 24.42 3.72
CA TRP A 424 -3.29 23.07 3.18
C TRP A 424 -2.60 22.07 4.09
N ASP A 425 -1.84 22.60 5.06
CA ASP A 425 -1.23 21.92 6.19
C ASP A 425 -2.14 21.94 7.45
N ASP A 426 -3.28 22.66 7.44
CA ASP A 426 -4.27 22.51 8.50
C ASP A 426 -5.22 21.36 8.16
N PRO A 427 -5.43 20.42 9.09
CA PRO A 427 -6.46 19.43 8.93
C PRO A 427 -7.80 20.14 8.73
N ALA A 428 -8.70 19.58 7.90
CA ALA A 428 -9.99 20.18 7.52
C ALA A 428 -10.93 20.57 8.70
N TYR A 429 -10.53 20.26 9.93
CA TYR A 429 -11.06 20.77 11.19
C TYR A 429 -9.91 21.27 12.08
N PRO A 430 -9.37 22.49 11.89
CA PRO A 430 -8.71 23.13 13.00
C PRO A 430 -9.87 23.60 13.89
N SER A 431 -10.28 22.74 14.81
CA SER A 431 -10.79 23.30 16.05
C SER A 431 -9.72 24.28 16.51
N GLU A 432 -10.05 25.59 16.51
CA GLU A 432 -9.08 26.63 16.84
C GLU A 432 -8.24 26.17 18.04
N ILE A 433 -6.94 26.04 17.84
CA ILE A 433 -6.04 25.59 18.90
C ILE A 433 -6.19 26.62 20.03
N ASP A 434 -6.59 26.12 21.20
CA ASP A 434 -6.69 26.94 22.39
C ASP A 434 -5.29 27.06 22.99
N GLU A 435 -4.53 28.07 22.56
CA GLU A 435 -3.15 28.30 23.04
C GLU A 435 -3.06 28.43 24.57
N ASP A 436 -4.13 28.87 25.23
CA ASP A 436 -4.21 28.93 26.71
C ASP A 436 -4.60 27.58 27.34
N GLY A 437 -4.92 26.58 26.53
CA GLY A 437 -5.38 25.26 26.93
C GLY A 437 -4.27 24.22 27.11
N TRP A 438 -3.02 24.55 26.78
CA TRP A 438 -1.84 23.71 27.01
C TRP A 438 -1.50 23.60 28.51
N GLN A 439 -1.18 22.40 28.96
CA GLN A 439 -0.77 22.11 30.34
C GLN A 439 0.75 21.88 30.46
N ASP A 440 1.28 22.06 31.67
CA ASP A 440 2.70 21.77 31.95
C ASP A 440 3.03 20.30 31.63
N GLY A 441 4.01 20.09 30.74
CA GLY A 441 4.45 18.76 30.31
C GLY A 441 3.74 18.21 29.08
N GLU A 442 2.78 18.93 28.49
CA GLU A 442 2.24 18.61 27.17
C GLU A 442 3.20 19.07 26.06
N VAL A 443 3.22 18.32 24.96
CA VAL A 443 4.11 18.52 23.81
C VAL A 443 3.33 19.15 22.66
N ARG A 444 3.92 20.09 21.91
CA ARG A 444 3.28 20.65 20.72
C ARG A 444 3.57 19.77 19.49
N PRO A 445 2.68 19.73 18.49
CA PRO A 445 2.89 18.90 17.29
C PRO A 445 4.26 19.14 16.63
N ASP A 446 4.66 20.41 16.49
CA ASP A 446 5.93 20.80 15.85
C ASP A 446 7.19 20.40 16.65
N ASP A 447 7.03 20.00 17.92
CA ASP A 447 8.14 19.58 18.79
C ASP A 447 8.45 18.06 18.64
N VAL A 448 7.61 17.31 17.92
CA VAL A 448 7.79 15.86 17.75
C VAL A 448 8.44 15.58 16.40
N GLU A 449 9.63 14.98 16.42
CA GLU A 449 10.29 14.53 15.19
C GLU A 449 9.47 13.41 14.52
N ASP A 450 9.31 13.52 13.21
CA ASP A 450 8.69 12.48 12.40
C ASP A 450 9.60 11.23 12.34
N CYS A 451 9.10 10.10 12.83
CA CYS A 451 9.66 8.77 12.61
C CYS A 451 11.13 8.54 13.07
N PRO A 452 11.50 8.83 14.33
CA PRO A 452 12.88 8.75 14.84
C PRO A 452 13.40 7.32 15.07
N VAL A 453 13.01 6.34 14.25
CA VAL A 453 13.36 4.92 14.46
C VAL A 453 14.81 4.64 14.08
N SER A 454 15.54 3.98 14.97
CA SER A 454 16.94 3.63 14.77
C SER A 454 17.13 2.37 13.93
N ASP A 455 18.31 2.24 13.34
CA ASP A 455 18.70 1.03 12.60
C ASP A 455 18.79 -0.21 13.51
N GLU A 456 19.06 -0.02 14.81
CA GLU A 456 19.09 -1.10 15.80
C GLU A 456 17.69 -1.65 16.06
N THR A 457 16.69 -0.77 16.16
CA THR A 457 15.28 -1.15 16.29
C THR A 457 14.79 -1.88 15.05
N LEU A 458 15.08 -1.37 13.84
CA LEU A 458 14.75 -2.05 12.58
C LEU A 458 15.42 -3.43 12.46
N THR A 459 16.69 -3.54 12.86
CA THR A 459 17.43 -4.82 12.89
C THR A 459 16.80 -5.80 13.88
N THR A 460 16.34 -5.32 15.03
CA THR A 460 15.66 -6.15 16.06
C THR A 460 14.34 -6.72 15.54
N LEU A 461 13.58 -5.91 14.80
CA LEU A 461 12.38 -6.31 14.07
C LEU A 461 12.67 -7.22 12.87
N GLY A 462 13.94 -7.36 12.50
CA GLY A 462 14.42 -8.26 11.46
C GLY A 462 14.40 -7.66 10.06
N PHE A 463 14.29 -6.33 9.93
CA PHE A 463 14.56 -5.64 8.67
C PHE A 463 16.05 -5.71 8.32
N HIS A 464 16.32 -5.73 7.03
CA HIS A 464 17.65 -5.77 6.42
C HIS A 464 17.87 -4.51 5.59
N ARG A 465 19.11 -4.30 5.12
CA ARG A 465 19.46 -3.24 4.14
C ARG A 465 18.98 -1.84 4.50
N LEU A 466 19.34 -1.43 5.71
CA LEU A 466 19.06 -0.10 6.27
C LEU A 466 19.89 1.02 5.61
N ASP A 467 20.75 0.66 4.64
CA ASP A 467 21.50 1.57 3.78
C ASP A 467 20.67 2.17 2.63
N LEU A 468 19.43 1.71 2.43
CA LEU A 468 18.50 2.25 1.44
C LEU A 468 17.76 3.48 1.96
N PRO A 469 17.18 4.33 1.07
CA PRO A 469 16.37 5.47 1.49
C PRO A 469 15.25 5.03 2.43
N ARG A 470 15.10 5.74 3.54
CA ARG A 470 13.99 5.54 4.48
C ARG A 470 12.66 5.93 3.82
N PRO A 471 11.52 5.37 4.25
CA PRO A 471 10.21 5.84 3.84
C PRO A 471 10.02 7.32 4.20
N ALA A 472 9.22 8.04 3.40
CA ALA A 472 8.89 9.44 3.68
C ALA A 472 7.99 9.62 4.91
N GLY A 473 7.27 8.56 5.30
CA GLY A 473 6.54 8.47 6.57
C GLY A 473 7.02 7.28 7.39
N CYS A 474 6.32 6.93 8.48
CA CYS A 474 6.78 5.88 9.39
C CYS A 474 6.27 4.47 8.99
N ASP A 475 6.35 4.17 7.69
CA ASP A 475 5.87 2.92 7.07
C ASP A 475 7.02 2.16 6.41
N TRP A 476 7.61 1.20 7.10
CA TRP A 476 8.67 0.34 6.57
C TRP A 476 8.10 -0.97 6.05
N VAL A 477 8.52 -1.36 4.84
CA VAL A 477 7.95 -2.50 4.13
C VAL A 477 9.04 -3.33 3.44
N GLU A 478 9.34 -4.50 3.96
CA GLU A 478 10.33 -5.41 3.40
C GLU A 478 9.65 -6.68 2.86
N ARG A 479 9.54 -6.82 1.54
CA ARG A 479 8.95 -7.97 0.84
C ARG A 479 9.97 -8.91 0.20
N ALA A 480 9.85 -10.19 0.49
CA ALA A 480 10.66 -11.24 -0.10
C ALA A 480 12.16 -11.21 0.27
N GLU A 481 12.51 -10.75 1.49
CA GLU A 481 13.84 -10.96 2.05
C GLU A 481 13.79 -11.56 3.47
N PRO A 482 14.13 -12.84 3.68
CA PRO A 482 14.36 -13.87 2.67
C PRO A 482 13.07 -14.17 1.89
N ARG A 483 13.20 -14.60 0.62
CA ARG A 483 12.10 -14.78 -0.35
C ARG A 483 10.77 -15.29 0.26
N GLY A 484 9.68 -14.53 0.09
CA GLY A 484 8.36 -14.90 0.64
C GLY A 484 8.19 -14.69 2.14
N THR A 485 9.05 -13.88 2.74
CA THR A 485 8.78 -13.23 4.03
C THR A 485 8.46 -11.76 3.74
N ASP A 486 7.34 -11.28 4.27
CA ASP A 486 6.93 -9.89 4.20
C ASP A 486 7.00 -9.31 5.64
N ARG A 487 7.64 -8.15 5.83
CA ARG A 487 7.68 -7.39 7.09
C ARG A 487 7.10 -6.01 6.86
N GLU A 488 6.23 -5.59 7.76
CA GLU A 488 5.63 -4.28 7.79
C GLU A 488 5.81 -3.72 9.20
N LEU A 489 6.26 -2.46 9.28
CA LEU A 489 6.26 -1.65 10.49
C LEU A 489 5.55 -0.36 10.15
N HIS A 490 4.47 -0.08 10.85
CA HIS A 490 3.73 1.17 10.80
C HIS A 490 3.83 1.83 12.16
N ILE A 491 4.17 3.11 12.19
CA ILE A 491 4.14 3.93 13.40
C ILE A 491 3.25 5.13 13.14
N GLU A 492 2.20 5.27 13.93
CA GLU A 492 1.38 6.46 13.97
C GLU A 492 1.68 7.22 15.27
N THR A 493 2.07 8.49 15.12
CA THR A 493 2.20 9.42 16.23
C THR A 493 1.07 10.44 16.14
N TYR A 494 0.38 10.66 17.26
CA TYR A 494 -0.67 11.67 17.36
C TYR A 494 -0.41 12.53 18.59
N VAL A 495 -0.31 13.84 18.39
CA VAL A 495 -0.19 14.83 19.45
C VAL A 495 -1.54 15.51 19.61
N GLY A 496 -2.21 15.28 20.74
CA GLY A 496 -3.45 15.95 21.06
C GLY A 496 -3.24 17.45 21.18
N THR A 497 -4.12 18.25 20.57
CA THR A 497 -4.10 19.72 20.62
C THR A 497 -5.32 20.23 21.38
N PRO A 498 -5.18 21.20 22.30
CA PRO A 498 -6.32 21.76 23.02
C PRO A 498 -7.25 22.50 22.05
N THR A 499 -8.56 22.31 22.20
CA THR A 499 -9.57 22.81 21.26
C THR A 499 -10.49 23.82 21.94
N LYS A 500 -10.74 24.97 21.29
CA LYS A 500 -11.80 25.89 21.75
C LYS A 500 -13.19 25.28 21.52
N ALA A 501 -14.16 25.68 22.33
CA ALA A 501 -15.55 25.33 22.07
C ALA A 501 -16.06 26.08 20.83
N VAL A 502 -16.47 25.34 19.79
CA VAL A 502 -16.99 25.91 18.53
C VAL A 502 -18.30 25.20 18.17
N GLY A 503 -19.41 25.95 18.20
CA GLY A 503 -20.74 25.38 17.99
C GLY A 503 -21.10 24.35 19.07
N ASP A 504 -21.41 23.13 18.63
CA ASP A 504 -21.72 21.98 19.52
C ASP A 504 -20.46 21.17 19.91
N VAL A 505 -19.28 21.52 19.39
CA VAL A 505 -18.02 20.85 19.77
C VAL A 505 -17.59 21.39 21.13
N GLU A 506 -17.56 20.52 22.13
CA GLU A 506 -17.10 20.86 23.48
C GLU A 506 -15.61 21.19 23.48
N LYS A 507 -15.21 22.13 24.34
CA LYS A 507 -13.80 22.40 24.62
C LYS A 507 -13.17 21.12 25.19
N ALA A 508 -12.03 20.71 24.63
CA ALA A 508 -11.25 19.59 25.11
C ALA A 508 -9.80 20.02 25.31
N THR A 509 -9.18 19.51 26.36
CA THR A 509 -7.74 19.64 26.58
C THR A 509 -6.95 18.76 25.61
N ALA A 510 -5.66 19.04 25.44
CA ALA A 510 -4.77 18.24 24.60
C ALA A 510 -4.74 16.76 25.06
N THR A 511 -4.65 16.53 26.37
CA THR A 511 -4.76 15.20 26.97
C THR A 511 -6.10 14.51 26.69
N GLU A 512 -7.25 15.22 26.76
CA GLU A 512 -8.56 14.62 26.44
C GLU A 512 -8.67 14.22 24.96
N GLN A 513 -8.09 15.01 24.05
CA GLN A 513 -7.99 14.65 22.62
C GLN A 513 -7.13 13.40 22.42
N ALA A 514 -5.99 13.30 23.12
CA ALA A 514 -5.15 12.10 23.10
C ALA A 514 -5.89 10.86 23.61
N GLN A 515 -6.64 10.98 24.72
CA GLN A 515 -7.50 9.92 25.24
C GLN A 515 -8.60 9.51 24.25
N ALA A 516 -9.23 10.50 23.59
CA ALA A 516 -10.21 10.24 22.54
C ALA A 516 -9.58 9.48 21.37
N ARG A 517 -8.35 9.84 20.95
CA ARG A 517 -7.60 9.12 19.91
C ARG A 517 -7.29 7.68 20.34
N VAL A 518 -6.80 7.46 21.56
CA VAL A 518 -6.58 6.10 22.11
C VAL A 518 -7.87 5.27 22.02
N LYS A 519 -9.00 5.83 22.42
CA LYS A 519 -10.30 5.16 22.32
C LYS A 519 -10.68 4.83 20.88
N VAL A 520 -10.50 5.77 19.94
CA VAL A 520 -10.77 5.54 18.52
C VAL A 520 -9.90 4.41 17.96
N ILE A 521 -8.60 4.42 18.25
CA ILE A 521 -7.68 3.37 17.81
C ILE A 521 -8.10 2.02 18.40
N ARG A 522 -8.42 1.95 19.70
CA ARG A 522 -8.90 0.71 20.36
C ARG A 522 -10.18 0.15 19.75
N GLU A 523 -11.15 1.02 19.47
CA GLU A 523 -12.46 0.61 18.96
C GLU A 523 -12.44 0.26 17.47
N LYS A 524 -11.59 0.93 16.67
CA LYS A 524 -11.61 0.83 15.20
C LYS A 524 -10.39 0.15 14.58
N SER A 525 -9.20 0.33 15.18
CA SER A 525 -7.92 0.09 14.50
C SER A 525 -6.98 -0.87 15.22
N MET A 526 -7.21 -1.24 16.49
CA MET A 526 -6.44 -2.28 17.21
C MET A 526 -6.79 -3.70 16.73
N VAL A 527 -6.83 -3.87 15.42
CA VAL A 527 -6.91 -5.12 14.71
C VAL A 527 -5.58 -5.25 13.98
N ALA A 528 -4.65 -5.99 14.57
CA ALA A 528 -3.32 -6.15 14.01
C ALA A 528 -3.38 -7.01 12.72
N GLY A 529 -3.66 -6.39 11.56
CA GLY A 529 -3.67 -6.98 10.20
C GLY A 529 -5.03 -6.93 9.49
N ASP A 530 -5.39 -5.80 8.87
CA ASP A 530 -6.80 -5.52 8.51
C ASP A 530 -7.42 -6.36 7.37
N TYR A 531 -6.69 -7.24 6.67
CA TYR A 531 -7.28 -7.91 5.49
C TYR A 531 -6.74 -9.26 5.03
N ASP A 532 -5.67 -9.81 5.60
CA ASP A 532 -5.25 -11.15 5.15
C ASP A 532 -6.02 -12.23 5.93
N PRO A 533 -6.88 -13.04 5.28
CA PRO A 533 -7.56 -14.16 5.93
C PRO A 533 -6.57 -15.17 6.55
N ASP A 534 -5.28 -15.12 6.16
CA ASP A 534 -4.20 -15.91 6.74
C ASP A 534 -3.35 -15.17 7.79
N ALA A 535 -3.43 -13.83 7.97
CA ALA A 535 -2.59 -13.09 8.94
C ALA A 535 -3.16 -13.04 10.37
N PRO A 536 -2.33 -13.21 11.41
CA PRO A 536 -2.74 -13.44 12.81
C PRO A 536 -3.51 -12.31 13.51
N LEU A 537 -4.81 -12.15 13.28
CA LEU A 537 -5.64 -11.23 14.08
C LEU A 537 -5.89 -11.73 15.51
N ALA A 538 -4.99 -11.42 16.43
CA ALA A 538 -5.38 -11.27 17.82
C ALA A 538 -6.29 -10.04 17.92
N LYS A 539 -7.51 -10.20 18.42
CA LYS A 539 -8.46 -9.08 18.63
C LYS A 539 -8.59 -8.68 20.10
N ARG A 540 -7.86 -9.36 20.98
CA ARG A 540 -7.98 -9.14 22.42
C ARG A 540 -6.80 -8.32 22.88
N GLU A 541 -7.07 -7.05 23.09
CA GLU A 541 -6.18 -6.12 23.79
C GLU A 541 -5.87 -6.62 25.22
N VAL A 542 -4.64 -6.34 25.65
CA VAL A 542 -4.15 -6.52 27.01
C VAL A 542 -3.64 -5.15 27.47
N GLU A 543 -4.22 -4.65 28.55
CA GLU A 543 -3.73 -3.43 29.20
C GLU A 543 -2.37 -3.69 29.84
N LEU A 544 -1.43 -2.74 29.69
CA LEU A 544 -0.07 -2.80 30.22
C LEU A 544 0.07 -1.81 31.40
N PRO A 545 -0.21 -2.24 32.64
CA PRO A 545 -0.16 -1.34 33.78
C PRO A 545 1.27 -0.85 34.04
N GLY A 546 1.42 0.46 34.27
CA GLY A 546 2.70 1.11 34.56
C GLY A 546 3.55 1.45 33.33
N VAL A 547 2.98 1.32 32.13
CA VAL A 547 3.59 1.75 30.86
C VAL A 547 2.88 3.02 30.40
N GLY A 548 3.59 4.15 30.44
CA GLY A 548 2.99 5.46 30.18
C GLY A 548 1.80 5.76 31.09
N ASP A 549 0.88 6.60 30.61
CA ASP A 549 -0.40 6.85 31.29
C ASP A 549 -1.45 5.80 30.91
N GLU A 550 -1.45 5.38 29.65
CA GLU A 550 -2.31 4.32 29.10
C GLU A 550 -1.51 3.51 28.09
N ALA A 551 -1.58 2.18 28.19
CA ALA A 551 -0.93 1.31 27.22
C ALA A 551 -1.72 0.03 26.97
N TYR A 552 -1.76 -0.37 25.71
CA TYR A 552 -2.49 -1.53 25.23
C TYR A 552 -1.63 -2.33 24.26
N LEU A 553 -1.67 -3.65 24.42
CA LEU A 553 -0.97 -4.60 23.58
C LEU A 553 -1.95 -5.58 22.94
N VAL A 554 -1.85 -5.69 21.62
CA VAL A 554 -2.38 -6.81 20.86
C VAL A 554 -1.18 -7.56 20.28
N GLN A 555 -1.15 -8.86 20.50
CA GLN A 555 -0.06 -9.70 20.01
C GLN A 555 -0.57 -11.02 19.50
N GLY A 556 0.00 -11.46 18.38
CA GLY A 556 -0.29 -12.73 17.76
C GLY A 556 0.97 -13.38 17.22
N ALA A 557 0.95 -14.70 17.21
CA ALA A 557 1.92 -15.49 16.47
C ALA A 557 1.18 -16.63 15.78
N GLY A 558 1.48 -16.86 14.51
CA GLY A 558 1.03 -18.03 13.78
C GLY A 558 1.69 -19.30 14.33
N ILE A 559 1.01 -20.45 14.19
CA ILE A 559 1.63 -21.74 14.53
C ILE A 559 2.88 -21.97 13.67
N GLY A 560 3.96 -22.42 14.32
CA GLY A 560 5.20 -22.78 13.63
C GLY A 560 6.09 -21.59 13.29
N GLY A 561 5.76 -20.38 13.80
CA GLY A 561 6.59 -19.19 13.65
C GLY A 561 6.61 -18.69 12.22
N ARG A 562 5.49 -18.83 11.51
CA ARG A 562 5.34 -18.34 10.13
C ARG A 562 4.91 -16.90 10.06
N ASP A 563 4.05 -16.52 10.99
CA ASP A 563 3.45 -15.19 11.04
C ASP A 563 3.57 -14.67 12.47
N GLY A 564 3.67 -13.36 12.63
CA GLY A 564 3.76 -12.70 13.91
C GLY A 564 3.33 -11.26 13.76
N ASN A 565 2.64 -10.75 14.77
CA ASN A 565 2.20 -9.38 14.77
C ASN A 565 2.16 -8.84 16.20
N VAL A 566 2.53 -7.58 16.33
CA VAL A 566 2.48 -6.80 17.56
C VAL A 566 1.85 -5.46 17.22
N SER A 567 0.84 -5.07 17.97
CA SER A 567 0.22 -3.76 17.92
C SER A 567 0.27 -3.19 19.32
N LEU A 568 1.09 -2.16 19.49
CA LEU A 568 1.40 -1.54 20.77
C LEU A 568 0.97 -0.08 20.71
N LEU A 569 0.01 0.27 21.55
CA LEU A 569 -0.52 1.62 21.69
C LEU A 569 -0.11 2.16 23.06
N VAL A 570 0.60 3.28 23.10
CA VAL A 570 1.08 3.92 24.35
C VAL A 570 0.74 5.41 24.31
N ARG A 571 0.17 5.92 25.40
CA ARG A 571 -0.04 7.35 25.62
C ARG A 571 0.82 7.84 26.78
N VAL A 572 1.51 8.95 26.59
CA VAL A 572 2.21 9.71 27.64
C VAL A 572 1.82 11.17 27.48
N ALA A 573 1.22 11.77 28.50
CA ALA A 573 0.59 13.09 28.42
C ALA A 573 -0.40 13.16 27.22
N ASN A 574 -0.22 14.15 26.35
CA ASN A 574 -1.03 14.34 25.14
C ASN A 574 -0.46 13.64 23.90
N VAL A 575 0.63 12.86 24.01
CA VAL A 575 1.22 12.14 22.88
C VAL A 575 0.76 10.68 22.90
N VAL A 576 0.25 10.23 21.76
CA VAL A 576 -0.16 8.85 21.49
C VAL A 576 0.77 8.27 20.45
N VAL A 577 1.42 7.15 20.76
CA VAL A 577 2.25 6.40 19.83
C VAL A 577 1.61 5.04 19.60
N HIS A 578 1.34 4.71 18.35
CA HIS A 578 0.78 3.43 17.93
C HIS A 578 1.76 2.75 16.97
N VAL A 579 2.36 1.65 17.42
CA VAL A 579 3.29 0.84 16.64
C VAL A 579 2.59 -0.46 16.23
N ASP A 580 2.44 -0.68 14.93
CA ASP A 580 1.98 -1.93 14.35
C ASP A 580 3.12 -2.60 13.58
N VAL A 581 3.54 -3.77 14.04
CA VAL A 581 4.47 -4.64 13.35
C VAL A 581 3.73 -5.88 12.88
N GLU A 582 3.88 -6.21 11.60
CA GLU A 582 3.40 -7.44 11.02
C GLU A 582 4.53 -8.13 10.27
N VAL A 583 4.67 -9.43 10.48
CA VAL A 583 5.58 -10.24 9.71
C VAL A 583 4.85 -11.51 9.28
N THR A 584 4.84 -11.79 7.98
CA THR A 584 4.15 -12.95 7.40
C THR A 584 5.10 -13.75 6.53
N ALA A 585 4.96 -15.08 6.53
CA ALA A 585 5.70 -15.98 5.66
C ALA A 585 4.72 -16.77 4.80
N ARG A 586 4.60 -16.37 3.51
CA ARG A 586 3.58 -16.87 2.59
C ARG A 586 3.51 -18.38 2.58
N ALA A 587 2.29 -18.93 2.64
CA ALA A 587 2.01 -20.37 2.78
C ALA A 587 2.80 -21.25 1.77
N THR A 588 2.99 -20.74 0.56
CA THR A 588 3.66 -21.40 -0.57
C THR A 588 5.16 -21.14 -0.64
N ASP A 589 5.68 -20.15 0.07
CA ASP A 589 7.08 -19.77 0.04
C ASP A 589 7.91 -20.44 1.12
N THR A 590 9.13 -20.77 0.74
CA THR A 590 10.01 -21.71 1.44
C THR A 590 11.21 -21.01 2.06
N SER A 591 11.04 -19.81 2.64
CA SER A 591 12.21 -19.06 3.14
C SER A 591 12.12 -18.45 4.53
N GLY A 592 10.98 -18.44 5.20
CA GLY A 592 10.83 -17.76 6.48
C GLY A 592 10.45 -18.69 7.63
N SER A 593 11.25 -18.70 8.67
CA SER A 593 10.80 -18.91 10.05
C SER A 593 11.03 -17.59 10.77
N LEU A 594 10.19 -17.20 11.72
CA LEU A 594 10.24 -15.90 12.38
C LEU A 594 10.56 -16.03 13.86
N ALA A 595 11.40 -15.12 14.35
CA ALA A 595 11.60 -14.91 15.77
C ALA A 595 10.51 -13.97 16.29
N ALA A 596 9.23 -14.41 16.26
CA ALA A 596 8.10 -13.56 16.66
C ALA A 596 8.23 -12.97 18.07
N TYR A 597 9.07 -13.56 18.92
CA TYR A 597 9.43 -13.06 20.24
C TYR A 597 10.22 -11.75 20.25
N ARG A 598 10.91 -11.41 19.15
CA ARG A 598 11.65 -10.15 19.01
C ARG A 598 10.77 -8.99 18.57
N LEU A 599 9.54 -9.28 18.10
CA LEU A 599 8.61 -8.23 17.67
C LEU A 599 8.17 -7.36 18.84
N GLU A 600 7.96 -7.94 20.03
CA GLU A 600 7.65 -7.19 21.25
C GLU A 600 8.80 -6.24 21.62
N ASP A 601 10.04 -6.74 21.63
CA ASP A 601 11.22 -5.96 22.00
C ASP A 601 11.47 -4.81 21.01
N GLY A 602 11.34 -5.08 19.71
CA GLY A 602 11.51 -4.05 18.67
C GLY A 602 10.36 -3.03 18.64
N ALA A 603 9.12 -3.46 18.84
CA ALA A 603 7.98 -2.53 18.92
C ALA A 603 8.09 -1.62 20.14
N TRP A 604 8.54 -2.18 21.28
CA TRP A 604 8.81 -1.38 22.48
C TRP A 604 9.95 -0.37 22.26
N ALA A 605 11.05 -0.79 21.64
CA ALA A 605 12.15 0.11 21.29
C ALA A 605 11.69 1.27 20.38
N ALA A 606 10.85 0.98 19.39
CA ALA A 606 10.25 2.01 18.52
C ALA A 606 9.39 3.02 19.31
N VAL A 607 8.57 2.55 20.26
CA VAL A 607 7.79 3.46 21.13
C VAL A 607 8.70 4.36 21.96
N VAL A 608 9.75 3.79 22.57
CA VAL A 608 10.70 4.56 23.39
C VAL A 608 11.41 5.61 22.55
N GLU A 609 11.89 5.26 21.36
CA GLU A 609 12.56 6.22 20.46
C GLU A 609 11.65 7.38 20.05
N VAL A 610 10.37 7.11 19.75
CA VAL A 610 9.38 8.15 19.41
C VAL A 610 9.09 9.06 20.61
N LEU A 611 8.89 8.49 21.79
CA LEU A 611 8.63 9.28 22.99
C LEU A 611 9.86 10.09 23.44
N ASP A 612 11.05 9.51 23.38
CA ASP A 612 12.31 10.18 23.71
C ASP A 612 12.54 11.39 22.78
N ALA A 613 12.23 11.25 21.48
CA ALA A 613 12.31 12.36 20.52
C ALA A 613 11.30 13.48 20.83
N ALA A 614 10.16 13.16 21.42
CA ALA A 614 9.18 14.11 21.94
C ALA A 614 9.55 14.68 23.34
N GLY A 615 10.70 14.28 23.92
CA GLY A 615 11.11 14.69 25.26
C GLY A 615 10.31 14.03 26.39
N LEU A 616 9.66 12.89 26.12
CA LEU A 616 8.83 12.13 27.05
C LEU A 616 9.50 10.82 27.41
N GLU A 617 9.44 10.41 28.68
CA GLU A 617 9.95 9.12 29.12
C GLU A 617 8.82 8.11 29.31
N ALA A 618 9.00 6.88 28.83
CA ALA A 618 8.13 5.75 29.16
C ALA A 618 8.89 4.65 29.90
N SER A 619 8.39 4.28 31.07
CA SER A 619 8.89 3.10 31.78
C SER A 619 8.40 1.82 31.10
N GLY A 620 9.30 0.86 30.91
CA GLY A 620 8.94 -0.48 30.46
C GLY A 620 8.06 -1.22 31.47
N PRO A 621 7.25 -2.18 31.03
CA PRO A 621 6.37 -2.93 31.91
C PRO A 621 7.18 -3.71 32.95
N ALA A 622 6.83 -3.55 34.23
CA ALA A 622 7.47 -4.25 35.35
C ALA A 622 6.91 -5.68 35.51
N VAL A 623 7.02 -6.51 34.48
CA VAL A 623 6.42 -7.84 34.46
C VAL A 623 7.49 -8.95 34.40
N GLU A 624 7.44 -9.87 35.36
CA GLU A 624 8.28 -11.07 35.33
C GLU A 624 7.68 -12.09 34.36
N ALA A 625 8.26 -12.20 33.15
CA ALA A 625 7.85 -13.21 32.18
C ALA A 625 8.35 -14.60 32.62
N PRO A 626 7.47 -15.61 32.79
CA PRO A 626 7.89 -16.93 33.21
C PRO A 626 8.78 -17.57 32.14
N ALA A 627 9.92 -18.12 32.57
CA ALA A 627 10.86 -18.80 31.68
C ALA A 627 10.17 -19.95 30.94
N THR A 628 10.17 -19.89 29.61
CA THR A 628 9.55 -20.91 28.76
C THR A 628 10.63 -21.73 28.05
N PRO A 629 10.59 -23.08 28.10
CA PRO A 629 11.58 -23.92 27.44
C PRO A 629 11.74 -23.61 25.94
N ALA A 630 12.99 -23.58 25.47
CA ALA A 630 13.36 -23.56 24.06
C ALA A 630 13.41 -24.98 23.45
N LEU A 631 13.64 -25.09 22.15
CA LEU A 631 13.79 -26.39 21.46
C LEU A 631 15.07 -27.11 21.92
N ARG A 632 15.00 -28.43 22.13
CA ARG A 632 16.14 -29.22 22.66
C ARG A 632 16.26 -30.62 22.01
N PRO A 633 17.33 -30.89 21.24
CA PRO A 633 18.16 -29.91 20.50
C PRO A 633 17.34 -29.18 19.44
N ARG A 634 17.86 -28.08 18.86
CA ARG A 634 17.28 -27.45 17.66
C ARG A 634 17.41 -28.44 16.49
N PRO A 635 16.33 -29.10 16.06
CA PRO A 635 16.45 -30.20 15.11
C PRO A 635 16.74 -29.64 13.71
N ASP A 636 17.57 -30.36 12.94
CA ASP A 636 17.66 -30.16 11.49
C ASP A 636 16.53 -30.95 10.84
N LEU A 637 15.37 -30.29 10.68
CA LEU A 637 14.16 -30.92 10.15
C LEU A 637 14.35 -31.41 8.71
N CYS A 638 15.22 -30.76 7.93
CA CYS A 638 15.54 -31.21 6.59
C CYS A 638 16.19 -32.59 6.62
N LYS A 639 17.20 -32.76 7.48
CA LYS A 639 17.90 -34.02 7.65
C LYS A 639 17.00 -35.11 8.25
N VAL A 640 16.18 -34.76 9.25
CA VAL A 640 15.29 -35.73 9.92
C VAL A 640 14.27 -36.30 8.96
N LEU A 641 13.76 -35.49 8.04
CA LEU A 641 12.62 -35.86 7.20
C LEU A 641 13.00 -36.20 5.76
N ALA A 642 14.28 -36.10 5.39
CA ALA A 642 14.78 -36.44 4.06
C ALA A 642 14.45 -37.88 3.59
N THR A 643 14.20 -38.81 4.52
CA THR A 643 13.82 -40.19 4.22
C THR A 643 12.31 -40.40 4.08
N SER A 644 11.49 -39.36 4.30
CA SER A 644 10.05 -39.46 4.15
C SER A 644 9.67 -39.55 2.67
N SER A 645 8.77 -40.47 2.33
CA SER A 645 8.24 -40.58 0.96
C SER A 645 7.52 -39.29 0.52
N ALA A 646 6.98 -38.51 1.46
CA ALA A 646 6.29 -37.25 1.19
C ALA A 646 7.22 -36.18 0.58
N VAL A 647 8.53 -36.29 0.75
CA VAL A 647 9.53 -35.35 0.20
C VAL A 647 10.42 -35.97 -0.86
N SER A 648 10.14 -37.21 -1.27
CA SER A 648 10.90 -37.90 -2.33
C SER A 648 10.87 -37.08 -3.62
N GLY A 649 12.02 -36.92 -4.26
CA GLY A 649 12.19 -36.11 -5.47
C GLY A 649 12.22 -34.60 -5.25
N LEU A 650 12.04 -34.13 -4.01
CA LEU A 650 12.11 -32.71 -3.68
C LEU A 650 13.46 -32.33 -3.06
N ARG A 651 13.88 -31.09 -3.26
CA ARG A 651 15.09 -30.52 -2.65
C ARG A 651 14.75 -29.77 -1.38
N GLY A 652 15.34 -30.21 -0.26
CA GLY A 652 15.18 -29.54 1.04
C GLY A 652 15.98 -28.24 1.15
N LYS A 653 15.37 -27.23 1.77
CA LYS A 653 15.95 -25.95 2.18
C LYS A 653 15.68 -25.76 3.67
N ASP A 654 16.76 -25.56 4.41
CA ASP A 654 16.71 -25.28 5.84
C ASP A 654 16.18 -23.86 6.07
N LEU A 655 15.15 -23.74 6.92
CA LEU A 655 14.51 -22.46 7.25
C LEU A 655 14.97 -21.91 8.60
N ARG A 656 15.95 -22.55 9.26
CA ARG A 656 16.49 -22.03 10.52
C ARG A 656 17.03 -20.62 10.33
N LEU A 657 16.48 -19.69 11.11
CA LEU A 657 17.05 -18.35 11.26
C LEU A 657 18.45 -18.43 11.88
N GLY A 658 19.41 -17.76 11.23
CA GLY A 658 20.76 -17.57 11.77
C GLY A 658 20.75 -16.75 13.06
N ALA A 659 19.82 -15.79 13.19
CA ALA A 659 19.67 -14.89 14.34
C ALA A 659 18.79 -15.43 15.48
N ASP A 660 18.28 -16.67 15.42
CA ASP A 660 17.49 -17.28 16.51
C ASP A 660 18.41 -17.82 17.63
N ASP A 661 18.97 -16.88 18.39
CA ASP A 661 19.84 -17.11 19.55
C ASP A 661 19.13 -17.91 20.66
N GLN A 662 17.82 -17.74 20.80
CA GLN A 662 17.01 -18.48 21.78
C GLN A 662 16.67 -19.90 21.33
N ARG A 663 17.00 -20.29 20.09
CA ARG A 663 16.72 -21.63 19.52
C ARG A 663 15.26 -22.02 19.64
N ARG A 664 14.35 -21.10 19.33
CA ARG A 664 12.89 -21.30 19.44
C ARG A 664 12.25 -21.75 18.15
N VAL A 665 12.93 -21.61 17.02
CA VAL A 665 12.33 -21.86 15.71
C VAL A 665 13.16 -22.86 14.92
N ALA A 666 12.49 -23.83 14.31
CA ALA A 666 13.10 -24.76 13.38
C ALA A 666 12.14 -25.00 12.22
N GLY A 667 12.65 -25.04 10.99
CA GLY A 667 11.82 -25.24 9.82
C GLY A 667 12.59 -25.89 8.70
N CYS A 668 11.87 -26.54 7.80
CA CYS A 668 12.40 -26.99 6.53
C CYS A 668 11.30 -26.90 5.49
N ALA A 669 11.70 -26.62 4.26
CA ALA A 669 10.84 -26.73 3.11
C ALA A 669 11.47 -27.55 2.00
N TRP A 670 10.65 -28.25 1.24
CA TRP A 670 11.04 -29.06 0.10
C TRP A 670 10.19 -28.67 -1.10
N GLN A 671 10.84 -28.50 -2.25
CA GLN A 671 10.19 -28.16 -3.53
C GLN A 671 10.81 -28.93 -4.70
N ALA A 672 10.08 -28.98 -5.82
CA ALA A 672 10.56 -29.61 -7.05
C ALA A 672 11.86 -28.90 -7.53
N PRO A 673 12.91 -29.65 -7.89
CA PRO A 673 14.24 -29.10 -8.14
C PRO A 673 14.41 -28.37 -9.48
N ASP A 674 13.48 -28.55 -10.42
CA ASP A 674 13.61 -28.14 -11.82
C ASP A 674 12.77 -26.92 -12.22
N GLY A 675 11.94 -26.38 -11.32
CA GLY A 675 11.13 -25.19 -11.62
C GLY A 675 10.15 -25.42 -12.77
N SER A 676 9.70 -26.66 -12.95
CA SER A 676 8.77 -27.14 -13.99
C SER A 676 7.34 -26.57 -13.89
N GLY A 677 7.11 -25.58 -13.03
CA GLY A 677 5.77 -25.14 -12.59
C GLY A 677 5.05 -26.14 -11.68
N ASP A 678 5.73 -27.21 -11.25
CA ASP A 678 5.20 -28.11 -10.22
C ASP A 678 5.14 -27.39 -8.88
N ASN A 679 3.93 -26.98 -8.47
CA ASN A 679 3.64 -26.42 -7.15
C ASN A 679 3.68 -27.49 -6.03
N ASP A 680 4.42 -28.57 -6.26
CA ASP A 680 4.65 -29.66 -5.32
C ASP A 680 5.59 -29.19 -4.22
N ALA A 681 5.05 -29.05 -3.02
CA ALA A 681 5.78 -28.50 -1.89
C ALA A 681 5.45 -29.24 -0.59
N VAL A 682 6.46 -29.37 0.26
CA VAL A 682 6.28 -29.73 1.67
C VAL A 682 6.94 -28.65 2.50
N GLN A 683 6.24 -28.13 3.49
CA GLN A 683 6.81 -27.14 4.42
C GLN A 683 6.45 -27.50 5.84
N ILE A 684 7.44 -27.34 6.72
CA ILE A 684 7.34 -27.69 8.12
C ILE A 684 7.95 -26.56 8.94
N GLY A 685 7.20 -26.09 9.94
CA GLY A 685 7.65 -25.10 10.92
C GLY A 685 7.37 -25.58 12.34
N MET A 686 8.32 -25.35 13.23
CA MET A 686 8.22 -25.56 14.66
C MET A 686 8.56 -24.26 15.37
N TYR A 687 7.72 -23.88 16.34
CA TYR A 687 7.95 -22.69 17.15
C TYR A 687 7.63 -22.93 18.62
N ALA A 688 8.63 -22.77 19.47
CA ALA A 688 8.49 -22.77 20.93
C ALA A 688 8.17 -21.35 21.41
N VAL A 689 6.87 -21.05 21.46
CA VAL A 689 6.33 -19.73 21.82
C VAL A 689 6.82 -19.34 23.22
N PRO A 690 7.55 -18.22 23.39
CA PRO A 690 7.95 -17.72 24.70
C PRO A 690 6.79 -17.05 25.43
N SER A 691 6.98 -16.74 26.70
CA SER A 691 6.12 -15.80 27.40
C SER A 691 6.36 -14.39 26.88
N SER A 692 5.31 -13.59 26.83
CA SER A 692 5.41 -12.17 26.45
C SER A 692 6.19 -11.39 27.50
N THR A 693 7.17 -10.60 27.06
CA THR A 693 8.00 -9.74 27.91
C THR A 693 7.24 -8.50 28.34
N LEU A 694 6.26 -8.07 27.55
CA LEU A 694 5.44 -6.90 27.86
C LEU A 694 4.27 -7.21 28.79
N SER A 695 3.51 -8.27 28.50
CA SER A 695 2.28 -8.61 29.26
C SER A 695 2.48 -9.67 30.35
N GLY A 696 3.63 -10.36 30.37
CA GLY A 696 3.85 -11.55 31.20
C GLY A 696 2.99 -12.76 30.84
N THR A 697 2.24 -12.69 29.74
CA THR A 697 1.37 -13.78 29.32
C THR A 697 2.20 -15.05 29.06
N PRO A 698 1.90 -16.18 29.72
CA PRO A 698 2.70 -17.40 29.55
C PRO A 698 2.67 -17.92 28.10
N GLY A 699 3.80 -18.40 27.60
CA GLY A 699 3.91 -18.90 26.22
C GLY A 699 2.94 -20.04 25.87
N THR A 700 2.49 -20.83 26.86
CA THR A 700 1.45 -21.85 26.67
C THR A 700 0.07 -21.26 26.35
N ARG A 701 -0.24 -20.06 26.89
CA ARG A 701 -1.48 -19.34 26.58
C ARG A 701 -1.38 -18.67 25.21
N LEU A 702 -0.24 -18.08 24.87
CA LEU A 702 0.01 -17.51 23.54
C LEU A 702 -0.06 -18.59 22.46
N ALA A 703 0.58 -19.75 22.66
CA ALA A 703 0.48 -20.89 21.75
C ALA A 703 -0.95 -21.44 21.59
N ARG A 704 -1.78 -21.35 22.65
CA ARG A 704 -3.21 -21.67 22.57
C ARG A 704 -3.98 -20.69 21.70
N GLN A 705 -3.71 -19.39 21.84
CA GLN A 705 -4.32 -18.34 21.03
C GLN A 705 -3.91 -18.50 19.56
N ALA A 706 -2.60 -18.66 19.31
CA ALA A 706 -2.03 -19.00 18.01
C ALA A 706 -2.75 -20.19 17.35
N PHE A 707 -2.98 -21.26 18.11
CA PHE A 707 -3.67 -22.45 17.59
C PHE A 707 -5.12 -22.20 17.22
N ARG A 708 -5.88 -21.55 18.10
CA ARG A 708 -7.29 -21.24 17.83
C ARG A 708 -7.44 -20.33 16.62
N TYR A 709 -6.55 -19.34 16.52
CA TYR A 709 -6.49 -18.41 15.41
C TYR A 709 -6.19 -19.15 14.09
N THR A 710 -5.04 -19.83 14.02
CA THR A 710 -4.59 -20.50 12.79
C THR A 710 -5.56 -21.59 12.35
N ALA A 711 -6.27 -22.22 13.30
CA ALA A 711 -7.31 -23.21 12.98
C ALA A 711 -8.66 -22.60 12.55
N GLY A 712 -8.90 -21.32 12.83
CA GLY A 712 -10.12 -20.58 12.50
C GLY A 712 -10.02 -19.79 11.18
N ALA A 713 -8.83 -19.31 10.84
CA ALA A 713 -8.51 -18.58 9.60
C ALA A 713 -8.86 -19.33 8.30
N THR A 714 -9.11 -20.63 8.38
CA THR A 714 -9.02 -21.55 7.25
C THR A 714 -10.39 -21.90 6.68
N GLY A 715 -11.27 -20.89 6.60
CA GLY A 715 -12.69 -21.03 6.25
C GLY A 715 -12.96 -21.72 4.91
N TYR A 716 -11.95 -21.81 4.05
CA TYR A 716 -12.03 -22.42 2.72
C TYR A 716 -11.62 -23.89 2.65
N ALA A 717 -11.28 -24.54 3.77
CA ALA A 717 -10.94 -25.97 3.76
C ALA A 717 -12.18 -26.83 3.49
N ASP A 718 -12.09 -27.74 2.52
CA ASP A 718 -13.14 -28.71 2.21
C ASP A 718 -13.41 -29.64 3.39
N ARG A 719 -12.35 -29.96 4.15
CA ARG A 719 -12.38 -30.89 5.28
C ARG A 719 -11.54 -30.34 6.43
N GLN A 720 -12.07 -30.47 7.64
CA GLN A 720 -11.35 -30.20 8.89
C GLN A 720 -11.67 -31.26 9.93
N ALA A 721 -10.65 -31.83 10.57
CA ALA A 721 -10.85 -32.85 11.61
C ALA A 721 -9.83 -32.71 12.75
N PRO A 722 -10.20 -33.00 14.01
CA PRO A 722 -9.23 -33.16 15.07
C PRO A 722 -8.35 -34.40 14.80
N VAL A 723 -7.09 -34.36 15.24
CA VAL A 723 -6.16 -35.50 15.12
C VAL A 723 -5.83 -36.05 16.52
N PRO A 724 -6.51 -37.10 16.99
CA PRO A 724 -6.27 -37.64 18.33
C PRO A 724 -4.84 -38.14 18.52
N GLY A 725 -4.27 -37.89 19.71
CA GLY A 725 -2.94 -38.36 20.08
C GLY A 725 -1.78 -37.59 19.46
N LEU A 726 -2.03 -36.45 18.81
CA LEU A 726 -1.01 -35.57 18.26
C LEU A 726 -1.00 -34.25 19.06
N GLY A 727 -0.02 -34.10 19.95
CA GLY A 727 0.05 -32.95 20.87
C GLY A 727 -1.12 -32.89 21.86
N ASP A 728 -1.31 -31.74 22.51
CA ASP A 728 -2.47 -31.47 23.36
C ASP A 728 -3.65 -30.88 22.58
N GLN A 729 -3.38 -30.30 21.41
CA GLN A 729 -4.39 -30.01 20.38
C GLN A 729 -3.82 -30.26 18.99
N ALA A 730 -4.57 -30.91 18.12
CA ALA A 730 -4.22 -30.99 16.72
C ALA A 730 -5.43 -30.98 15.81
N ARG A 731 -5.25 -30.39 14.63
CA ARG A 731 -6.23 -30.36 13.55
C ARG A 731 -5.54 -30.63 12.22
N VAL A 732 -6.24 -31.34 11.35
CA VAL A 732 -5.88 -31.52 9.95
C VAL A 732 -6.93 -30.84 9.08
N GLN A 733 -6.46 -30.23 8.00
CA GLN A 733 -7.24 -29.52 7.00
C GLN A 733 -6.85 -30.03 5.63
N GLY A 734 -7.83 -30.25 4.75
CA GLY A 734 -7.59 -30.72 3.40
C GLY A 734 -8.40 -29.92 2.38
N TRP A 735 -7.82 -29.80 1.19
CA TRP A 735 -8.39 -29.09 0.05
C TRP A 735 -8.18 -29.90 -1.22
N ASP A 736 -9.25 -30.33 -1.88
CA ASP A 736 -9.17 -31.21 -3.05
C ASP A 736 -8.83 -30.44 -4.34
N LYS A 737 -8.93 -29.10 -4.34
CA LYS A 737 -8.64 -28.19 -5.48
C LYS A 737 -8.24 -26.79 -5.00
N THR A 738 -7.07 -26.64 -4.36
CA THR A 738 -6.63 -25.33 -3.82
C THR A 738 -6.39 -24.30 -4.89
N TRP A 739 -5.79 -24.72 -6.00
CA TRP A 739 -5.37 -23.85 -7.09
C TRP A 739 -5.86 -24.41 -8.42
N LEU A 740 -6.43 -23.52 -9.23
CA LEU A 740 -6.84 -23.80 -10.59
C LEU A 740 -6.12 -22.83 -11.50
N LEU A 741 -5.19 -23.37 -12.27
CA LEU A 741 -4.58 -22.62 -13.36
C LEU A 741 -5.25 -23.03 -14.67
N ARG A 742 -5.70 -22.04 -15.44
CA ARG A 742 -6.32 -22.25 -16.75
C ARG A 742 -5.49 -21.53 -17.80
N ASP A 743 -4.90 -22.31 -18.70
CA ASP A 743 -4.39 -21.81 -19.98
C ASP A 743 -4.92 -22.69 -21.10
N ASP A 744 -5.42 -22.07 -22.17
CA ASP A 744 -5.86 -22.72 -23.43
C ASP A 744 -6.60 -24.07 -23.31
N GLY A 745 -7.48 -24.20 -22.31
CA GLY A 745 -8.31 -25.39 -22.10
C GLY A 745 -7.68 -26.50 -21.25
N VAL A 746 -6.43 -26.33 -20.80
CA VAL A 746 -5.79 -27.20 -19.81
C VAL A 746 -6.08 -26.63 -18.41
N SER A 747 -6.52 -27.48 -17.50
CA SER A 747 -6.71 -27.14 -16.09
C SER A 747 -5.87 -28.08 -15.24
N ARG A 748 -4.90 -27.53 -14.50
CA ARG A 748 -4.18 -28.26 -13.46
C ARG A 748 -4.77 -27.94 -12.10
N PHE A 749 -4.83 -28.96 -11.26
CA PHE A 749 -5.36 -28.86 -9.90
C PHE A 749 -4.36 -29.44 -8.92
N TRP A 750 -4.11 -28.68 -7.87
CA TRP A 750 -3.35 -29.16 -6.72
C TRP A 750 -4.31 -29.48 -5.59
N SER A 751 -4.05 -30.60 -4.93
CA SER A 751 -4.59 -30.84 -3.60
C SER A 751 -3.56 -30.39 -2.57
N ALA A 752 -4.05 -29.96 -1.41
CA ALA A 752 -3.20 -29.66 -0.28
C ALA A 752 -3.76 -30.22 1.01
N ALA A 753 -2.89 -30.39 1.99
CA ALA A 753 -3.27 -30.63 3.36
C ALA A 753 -2.36 -29.84 4.32
N ARG A 754 -2.96 -29.38 5.42
CA ARG A 754 -2.28 -28.68 6.50
C ARG A 754 -2.59 -29.37 7.82
N VAL A 755 -1.55 -29.65 8.61
CA VAL A 755 -1.68 -30.13 9.98
C VAL A 755 -1.14 -29.06 10.92
N LEU A 756 -1.97 -28.70 11.89
CA LEU A 756 -1.67 -27.78 12.97
C LEU A 756 -1.60 -28.58 14.26
N VAL A 757 -0.51 -28.46 15.00
CA VAL A 757 -0.35 -29.08 16.31
C VAL A 757 0.08 -28.04 17.33
N ARG A 758 -0.51 -28.13 18.51
CA ARG A 758 0.02 -27.56 19.73
C ARG A 758 0.40 -28.69 20.68
N ASP A 759 1.56 -28.57 21.31
CA ASP A 759 1.94 -29.30 22.51
C ASP A 759 2.42 -28.27 23.55
N ARG A 760 1.50 -27.81 24.40
CA ARG A 760 1.72 -26.71 25.36
C ARG A 760 2.18 -25.41 24.67
N ASN A 761 3.46 -25.04 24.79
CA ASN A 761 4.04 -23.85 24.18
C ASN A 761 4.67 -24.13 22.80
N LEU A 762 4.77 -25.40 22.39
CA LEU A 762 5.27 -25.79 21.08
C LEU A 762 4.13 -25.78 20.07
N GLY A 763 4.27 -25.00 19.01
CA GLY A 763 3.44 -25.06 17.81
C GLY A 763 4.18 -25.78 16.68
N VAL A 764 3.50 -26.68 15.97
CA VAL A 764 4.00 -27.33 14.75
C VAL A 764 3.00 -27.15 13.62
N VAL A 765 3.47 -26.68 12.47
CA VAL A 765 2.71 -26.64 11.22
C VAL A 765 3.38 -27.53 10.19
N VAL A 766 2.57 -28.33 9.51
CA VAL A 766 2.99 -29.10 8.33
C VAL A 766 2.03 -28.76 7.20
N PHE A 767 2.58 -28.34 6.07
CA PHE A 767 1.85 -28.11 4.82
C PHE A 767 2.40 -29.05 3.75
N VAL A 768 1.50 -29.73 3.04
CA VAL A 768 1.83 -30.63 1.93
C VAL A 768 0.92 -30.27 0.77
N GLN A 769 1.49 -30.01 -0.39
CA GLN A 769 0.77 -29.74 -1.63
C GLN A 769 1.34 -30.61 -2.74
N ARG A 770 0.47 -31.30 -3.49
CA ARG A 770 0.86 -32.20 -4.58
C ARG A 770 -0.16 -32.20 -5.70
N GLU A 771 0.32 -32.17 -6.94
CA GLU A 771 -0.50 -32.43 -8.13
C GLU A 771 -0.96 -33.90 -8.14
N GLY A 772 -2.18 -34.15 -8.63
CA GLY A 772 -2.70 -35.50 -8.86
C GLY A 772 -2.98 -36.35 -7.60
N SER A 773 -2.69 -35.83 -6.42
CA SER A 773 -3.03 -36.47 -5.14
C SER A 773 -4.43 -36.07 -4.68
N SER A 774 -5.09 -36.89 -3.86
CA SER A 774 -6.30 -36.45 -3.15
C SER A 774 -5.93 -35.76 -1.85
N ALA A 775 -6.77 -34.83 -1.37
CA ALA A 775 -6.49 -34.21 -0.10
C ALA A 775 -6.45 -35.24 1.04
N ALA A 776 -7.25 -36.31 0.98
CA ALA A 776 -7.25 -37.36 2.01
C ALA A 776 -5.89 -38.07 2.13
N ALA A 777 -5.22 -38.32 0.99
CA ALA A 777 -3.89 -38.90 0.99
C ALA A 777 -2.85 -37.93 1.59
N LEU A 778 -2.94 -36.65 1.23
CA LEU A 778 -2.04 -35.60 1.72
C LEU A 778 -2.24 -35.33 3.22
N GLU A 779 -3.48 -35.43 3.73
CA GLU A 779 -3.78 -35.35 5.16
C GLU A 779 -3.02 -36.41 5.95
N GLN A 780 -3.03 -37.67 5.49
CA GLN A 780 -2.30 -38.75 6.16
C GLN A 780 -0.78 -38.52 6.13
N GLN A 781 -0.25 -38.03 5.00
CA GLN A 781 1.17 -37.68 4.88
C GLN A 781 1.55 -36.53 5.84
N ALA A 782 0.75 -35.46 5.88
CA ALA A 782 0.97 -34.32 6.76
C ALA A 782 0.91 -34.74 8.25
N ILE A 783 -0.04 -35.62 8.62
CA ILE A 783 -0.14 -36.17 9.98
C ILE A 783 1.10 -37.01 10.33
N ALA A 784 1.57 -37.85 9.40
CA ALA A 784 2.76 -38.66 9.62
C ALA A 784 4.01 -37.81 9.81
N LEU A 785 4.20 -36.77 8.99
CA LEU A 785 5.28 -35.79 9.13
C LEU A 785 5.19 -35.07 10.49
N ALA A 786 4.01 -34.60 10.88
CA ALA A 786 3.83 -33.92 12.17
C ALA A 786 4.21 -34.81 13.37
N ARG A 787 3.91 -36.12 13.33
CA ARG A 787 4.35 -37.08 14.34
C ARG A 787 5.88 -37.21 14.40
N GLN A 788 6.53 -37.30 13.24
CA GLN A 788 7.99 -37.40 13.16
C GLN A 788 8.66 -36.13 13.71
N VAL A 789 8.11 -34.96 13.38
CA VAL A 789 8.58 -33.66 13.86
C VAL A 789 8.48 -33.56 15.39
N LEU A 790 7.32 -33.90 15.97
CA LEU A 790 7.15 -33.88 17.43
C LEU A 790 8.07 -34.86 18.14
N ALA A 791 8.38 -36.01 17.54
CA ALA A 791 9.30 -36.98 18.11
C ALA A 791 10.76 -36.45 18.21
N THR A 792 11.10 -35.36 17.50
CA THR A 792 12.41 -34.71 17.63
C THR A 792 12.56 -33.91 18.92
N GLN A 793 11.44 -33.60 19.59
CA GLN A 793 11.44 -32.89 20.86
C GLN A 793 11.09 -33.88 21.97
N PRO A 794 11.80 -33.84 23.12
CA PRO A 794 11.31 -34.54 24.29
C PRO A 794 9.89 -34.03 24.58
N ARG A 795 9.00 -34.90 25.10
CA ARG A 795 7.77 -34.41 25.71
C ARG A 795 8.20 -33.43 26.80
N LEU A 796 8.04 -32.13 26.51
CA LEU A 796 8.56 -31.03 27.32
C LEU A 796 8.05 -31.06 28.77
#